data_AF-A0A0E9NII6-F1
#
_entry.id   AF-A0A0E9NII6-F1
#
_cell.length_a   1.000
_cell.length_b   1.000
_cell.length_c   1.000
_cell.angle_alpha   90.00
_cell.angle_beta   90.00
_cell.angle_gamma   90.00
#
_symmetry.space_group_name_H-M   'P 1'
#
loop_
_entity.id
_entity.type
_entity.pdbx_description
1 polymer ?
#
loop_
_entity_poly.entity_id
_entity_poly.type
_entity_poly.pdbx_seq_one_letter_code
_entity_poly.pdbx_strand_id
1 'polypeptide(L)'
;MPPSSSFDPSLYSRPRRSYDPTKNPLIFQLLECEDASKDKPALTGVEWDAGNGTLIRLHGVAEDGVSICVLVRGVEPYLFFPVSPTFRNSDIPRLVSALPSASPPLSATLTSRTPLLHYRPNSELYSSFLRLSFASTTAANAAVRVLGEVVELERGMLGEMRREGLLYDATVYENGLALTDRVMVDMGVVGAGWVRIPNGRYQVLKVGGVYGRYGVVVGCEVGAVEGLSPTSVSEDAEARTERWSHLAPLRCACLSALFIPAGVSGASASSVPSTPRKTKVTTTTTKSPAKKKKKRDSDHGEDEEEEDFVAAITVILTEQVTEEDGGTCGCAGDKVLLLTHGSGDNEMKNLKMPGLGIKVGKEPDDPCATDDANEGHMNVIRFSSEREMLQGLHDLIISYDPDILTGYDLGDTLSLLLTRATAFNLPSFATLSRPSSIQLKPKTRQVYSASWVRSQRRMVGTSNREQVELGVVGRWVLDLRLILEREERMRTYSLQEASEMMLGHRLERFGKVVLGEMWRKGRRERLERYIAREARVGLGLMRKGQVVVSAVEMARVCGINLNDVVSKGQMRRLYGQLFRFCGARGIVVPSGQRYDSQMTEGPVNWMPRVGYDMENPVIVLDFRSLYPSILISRNLCYSTLLASPSDLPESDYTQGYGPTRCFFAKPHVKEGIVPLILRHFLSQRRKVKEMMNATADPVVRAVLDGRQKSLKVVANAMYGFTGAKESKLQCLPLAETTIVTGGLLLEEAKRVIESKFNVEGEGKRVEVVYGDTDSCFVKVYGMGVAEAVEFGKRMAGEVSEVWDDPVQLEFENVLFPSLLVNRKRYAGLSWTKAEDANGIEVKGLEANRRDAVPLIADLMGEVLNILLQSKKRGRNDVIEEVKESVRSNIKRIANGEFDIGKFIMTKGLWLGTEAADYKTTQPHIAVIDKIRKRNPSRTFKDGERIPYVFIAAPANAKGFEKAEDPEWAMKEGLNVDYEYYLEHTVRNPLSRILELLMERKEVDELFKVKVKSVPKVGGTGMMSAFLKSGAKTLARCVVCGEQAKSGKKLCCAHQGQSVKIGEGKREAVKALEVSKERLFDMCRVCQGDGLEEVMCTNLDCSIYFQRKRALDKYECEKEDAVTFYQAQDLSW
;
A
#
# COMPACT_ATOMS: atom_id res chain seq x y z
N MET A 1 -3.66 26.99 38.33
CA MET A 1 -5.14 26.89 38.36
C MET A 1 -5.50 25.50 38.83
N PRO A 2 -6.53 25.31 39.67
CA PRO A 2 -6.96 23.97 40.07
C PRO A 2 -7.46 23.22 38.83
N PRO A 3 -7.25 21.90 38.71
CA PRO A 3 -7.72 21.14 37.55
C PRO A 3 -9.25 21.14 37.56
N SER A 4 -9.89 21.71 36.54
CA SER A 4 -11.31 21.49 36.30
C SER A 4 -11.50 19.99 36.04
N SER A 5 -12.34 19.34 36.84
CA SER A 5 -12.57 17.90 36.83
C SER A 5 -13.27 17.37 35.55
N SER A 6 -13.78 18.24 34.68
CA SER A 6 -14.48 17.85 33.45
C SER A 6 -13.62 18.01 32.19
N PHE A 7 -13.62 17.01 31.30
CA PHE A 7 -12.99 17.09 29.97
C PHE A 7 -13.65 18.20 29.12
N ASP A 8 -12.86 19.20 28.75
CA ASP A 8 -13.28 20.31 27.88
C ASP A 8 -12.55 20.26 26.51
N PRO A 9 -13.23 19.77 25.46
CA PRO A 9 -12.70 19.78 24.09
C PRO A 9 -12.30 21.16 23.54
N SER A 10 -12.88 22.24 24.05
CA SER A 10 -12.67 23.59 23.52
C SER A 10 -11.25 24.12 23.77
N LEU A 11 -10.55 23.55 24.76
CA LEU A 11 -9.14 23.82 25.04
C LEU A 11 -8.21 23.48 23.87
N TYR A 12 -8.68 22.62 22.96
CA TYR A 12 -7.92 22.18 21.79
C TYR A 12 -8.31 22.95 20.51
N SER A 13 -9.24 23.91 20.60
CA SER A 13 -9.76 24.60 19.43
C SER A 13 -8.74 25.44 18.66
N ARG A 14 -9.01 25.63 17.36
CA ARG A 14 -8.23 26.55 16.55
C ARG A 14 -8.45 27.99 17.01
N PRO A 15 -7.44 28.87 16.88
CA PRO A 15 -7.66 30.30 16.99
C PRO A 15 -8.67 30.75 15.92
N ARG A 16 -9.59 31.65 16.29
CA ARG A 16 -10.48 32.33 15.34
C ARG A 16 -9.89 33.68 14.96
N ARG A 17 -10.01 34.05 13.67
CA ARG A 17 -9.52 35.33 13.17
C ARG A 17 -10.57 36.01 12.30
N SER A 18 -10.65 37.34 12.39
CA SER A 18 -11.44 38.17 11.47
C SER A 18 -10.61 38.52 10.24
N TYR A 19 -11.18 38.35 9.05
CA TYR A 19 -10.57 38.79 7.79
C TYR A 19 -11.31 40.03 7.29
N ASP A 20 -10.55 41.07 6.93
CA ASP A 20 -11.08 42.26 6.28
C ASP A 20 -10.91 42.10 4.76
N PRO A 21 -12.00 41.85 4.01
CA PRO A 21 -11.93 41.61 2.57
C PRO A 21 -11.44 42.82 1.79
N THR A 22 -11.51 44.03 2.34
CA THR A 22 -11.10 45.25 1.62
C THR A 22 -9.58 45.48 1.68
N LYS A 23 -8.92 44.98 2.74
CA LYS A 23 -7.52 45.30 3.02
C LYS A 23 -6.55 44.21 2.61
N ASN A 24 -6.90 42.95 2.86
CA ASN A 24 -5.95 41.84 2.74
C ASN A 24 -6.44 40.81 1.72
N PRO A 25 -5.54 40.25 0.90
CA PRO A 25 -5.88 39.06 0.13
C PRO A 25 -6.08 37.87 1.08
N LEU A 26 -6.95 36.94 0.69
CA LEU A 26 -7.05 35.65 1.36
C LEU A 26 -6.02 34.70 0.73
N ILE A 27 -5.11 34.17 1.53
CA ILE A 27 -4.07 33.22 1.09
C ILE A 27 -4.14 31.96 1.95
N PHE A 28 -4.25 30.80 1.32
CA PHE A 28 -4.38 29.52 2.02
C PHE A 28 -3.88 28.35 1.17
N GLN A 29 -3.51 27.25 1.83
CA GLN A 29 -3.18 26.00 1.17
C GLN A 29 -4.45 25.15 0.96
N LEU A 30 -4.68 24.72 -0.29
CA LEU A 30 -5.83 23.90 -0.69
C LEU A 30 -5.66 22.44 -0.21
N LEU A 31 -6.58 21.96 0.60
CA LEU A 31 -6.65 20.56 1.03
C LEU A 31 -7.57 19.73 0.12
N GLU A 32 -8.74 20.26 -0.21
CA GLU A 32 -9.75 19.53 -0.99
C GLU A 32 -10.63 20.48 -1.81
N CYS A 33 -10.86 20.13 -3.08
CA CYS A 33 -11.82 20.76 -3.97
C CYS A 33 -13.02 19.84 -4.19
N GLU A 34 -14.24 20.35 -3.99
CA GLU A 34 -15.47 19.55 -3.97
C GLU A 34 -16.66 20.27 -4.64
N ASP A 35 -17.63 19.51 -5.15
CA ASP A 35 -18.87 20.04 -5.74
C ASP A 35 -19.94 20.28 -4.66
N ALA A 36 -20.06 21.53 -4.24
CA ALA A 36 -21.00 21.96 -3.21
C ALA A 36 -22.36 22.41 -3.78
N SER A 37 -22.71 22.04 -5.02
CA SER A 37 -23.97 22.47 -5.65
C SER A 37 -25.22 22.06 -4.85
N LYS A 38 -25.14 20.99 -4.04
CA LYS A 38 -26.21 20.54 -3.16
C LYS A 38 -26.39 21.39 -1.90
N ASP A 39 -25.42 22.24 -1.57
CA ASP A 39 -25.44 23.06 -0.37
C ASP A 39 -26.12 24.42 -0.58
N LYS A 40 -26.46 24.78 -1.82
CA LYS A 40 -27.15 26.05 -2.14
C LYS A 40 -28.38 26.32 -1.26
N PRO A 41 -29.26 25.35 -0.93
CA PRO A 41 -30.38 25.62 -0.03
C PRO A 41 -29.96 26.09 1.37
N ALA A 42 -28.79 25.64 1.86
CA ALA A 42 -28.24 26.05 3.15
C ALA A 42 -27.64 27.46 3.13
N LEU A 43 -27.52 28.09 1.96
CA LEU A 43 -27.08 29.46 1.78
C LEU A 43 -28.27 30.44 1.66
N THR A 44 -29.50 29.94 1.70
CA THR A 44 -30.71 30.79 1.68
C THR A 44 -30.71 31.70 2.91
N GLY A 45 -30.79 33.02 2.70
CA GLY A 45 -30.75 34.02 3.77
C GLY A 45 -29.33 34.49 4.15
N VAL A 46 -28.28 33.95 3.53
CA VAL A 46 -26.95 34.57 3.54
C VAL A 46 -26.97 35.71 2.51
N GLU A 47 -26.39 36.86 2.85
CA GLU A 47 -26.25 38.02 1.94
C GLU A 47 -25.19 37.76 0.84
N TRP A 48 -25.33 36.65 0.10
CA TRP A 48 -24.45 36.25 -0.99
C TRP A 48 -25.20 35.34 -1.97
N ASP A 49 -25.28 35.75 -3.23
CA ASP A 49 -25.92 34.96 -4.28
C ASP A 49 -24.99 33.86 -4.81
N ALA A 50 -25.36 32.59 -4.59
CA ALA A 50 -24.62 31.44 -5.07
C ALA A 50 -24.74 31.24 -6.60
N GLY A 51 -25.65 31.96 -7.26
CA GLY A 51 -25.89 31.90 -8.70
C GLY A 51 -26.52 30.59 -9.18
N ASN A 52 -26.84 30.54 -10.48
CA ASN A 52 -27.52 29.38 -11.09
C ASN A 52 -26.57 28.27 -11.59
N GLY A 53 -25.27 28.57 -11.75
CA GLY A 53 -24.25 27.60 -12.19
C GLY A 53 -23.82 26.58 -11.12
N THR A 54 -22.77 25.81 -11.38
CA THR A 54 -22.23 24.88 -10.37
C THR A 54 -21.55 25.65 -9.24
N LEU A 55 -21.73 25.20 -7.99
CA LEU A 55 -21.06 25.78 -6.82
C LEU A 55 -19.91 24.86 -6.41
N ILE A 56 -18.69 25.40 -6.36
CA ILE A 56 -17.51 24.66 -5.91
C ILE A 56 -17.14 25.10 -4.49
N ARG A 57 -16.66 24.15 -3.69
CA ARG A 57 -16.12 24.41 -2.37
C ARG A 57 -14.64 24.04 -2.32
N LEU A 58 -13.83 24.96 -1.84
CA LEU A 58 -12.41 24.76 -1.55
C LEU A 58 -12.22 24.75 -0.04
N HIS A 59 -11.66 23.66 0.48
CA HIS A 59 -11.26 23.53 1.87
C HIS A 59 -9.77 23.79 1.99
N GLY A 60 -9.35 24.53 3.00
CA GLY A 60 -7.93 24.79 3.19
C GLY A 60 -7.56 25.39 4.53
N VAL A 61 -6.27 25.72 4.66
CA VAL A 61 -5.67 26.25 5.89
C VAL A 61 -4.78 27.44 5.53
N ALA A 62 -4.97 28.56 6.21
CA ALA A 62 -4.11 29.74 6.05
C ALA A 62 -2.75 29.56 6.75
N GLU A 63 -1.78 30.43 6.46
CA GLU A 63 -0.43 30.37 7.08
C GLU A 63 -0.46 30.46 8.61
N ASP A 64 -1.47 31.13 9.17
CA ASP A 64 -1.68 31.26 10.61
C ASP A 64 -2.48 30.10 11.22
N GLY A 65 -2.79 29.06 10.45
CA GLY A 65 -3.49 27.86 10.91
C GLY A 65 -5.01 28.01 11.03
N VAL A 66 -5.61 29.08 10.51
CA VAL A 66 -7.08 29.19 10.46
C VAL A 66 -7.64 28.28 9.36
N SER A 67 -8.70 27.53 9.66
CA SER A 67 -9.40 26.72 8.66
C SER A 67 -10.34 27.56 7.80
N ILE A 68 -10.22 27.42 6.49
CA ILE A 68 -10.87 28.24 5.47
C ILE A 68 -11.82 27.38 4.63
N CYS A 69 -13.02 27.91 4.37
CA CYS A 69 -13.92 27.43 3.33
C CYS A 69 -14.14 28.55 2.31
N VAL A 70 -13.85 28.28 1.04
CA VAL A 70 -14.18 29.19 -0.07
C VAL A 70 -15.30 28.57 -0.89
N LEU A 71 -16.40 29.30 -1.04
CA LEU A 71 -17.49 28.97 -1.95
C LEU A 71 -17.32 29.75 -3.25
N VAL A 72 -17.13 29.03 -4.34
CA VAL A 72 -16.81 29.59 -5.65
C VAL A 72 -17.99 29.42 -6.61
N ARG A 73 -18.58 30.53 -7.03
CA ARG A 73 -19.69 30.58 -7.98
C ARG A 73 -19.22 30.83 -9.41
N GLY A 74 -20.11 30.61 -10.38
CA GLY A 74 -19.86 30.87 -11.80
C GLY A 74 -19.08 29.76 -12.50
N VAL A 75 -18.99 28.58 -11.90
CA VAL A 75 -18.39 27.40 -12.54
C VAL A 75 -19.42 26.77 -13.49
N GLU A 76 -19.03 26.64 -14.75
CA GLU A 76 -19.89 26.08 -15.80
C GLU A 76 -19.20 24.87 -16.44
N PRO A 77 -19.69 23.64 -16.20
CA PRO A 77 -19.26 22.48 -16.95
C PRO A 77 -19.42 22.71 -18.45
N TYR A 78 -18.41 22.34 -19.24
CA TYR A 78 -18.43 22.57 -20.68
C TYR A 78 -17.91 21.35 -21.47
N LEU A 79 -18.24 21.33 -22.76
CA LEU A 79 -17.69 20.41 -23.74
C LEU A 79 -17.39 21.16 -25.05
N PHE A 80 -16.61 20.52 -25.92
CA PHE A 80 -16.43 20.97 -27.30
C PHE A 80 -16.96 19.92 -28.27
N PHE A 81 -17.65 20.38 -29.31
CA PHE A 81 -18.18 19.53 -30.37
C PHE A 81 -17.65 20.01 -31.73
N PRO A 82 -17.02 19.13 -32.54
CA PRO A 82 -16.48 19.51 -33.84
C PRO A 82 -17.61 19.85 -34.81
N VAL A 83 -17.43 20.94 -35.57
CA VAL A 83 -18.38 21.38 -36.61
C VAL A 83 -17.65 21.72 -37.90
N SER A 84 -18.33 21.59 -39.03
CA SER A 84 -17.73 21.84 -40.36
C SER A 84 -17.20 23.27 -40.47
N PRO A 85 -16.14 23.53 -41.27
CA PRO A 85 -15.70 24.88 -41.60
C PRO A 85 -16.80 25.78 -42.19
N THR A 86 -17.86 25.20 -42.75
CA THR A 86 -19.02 25.92 -43.28
C THR A 86 -20.05 26.31 -42.21
N PHE A 87 -19.98 25.76 -40.99
CA PHE A 87 -20.88 26.07 -39.88
C PHE A 87 -20.77 27.55 -39.48
N ARG A 88 -21.91 28.21 -39.23
CA ARG A 88 -21.99 29.64 -38.85
C ARG A 88 -22.77 29.83 -37.55
N ASN A 89 -22.66 31.03 -36.97
CA ASN A 89 -23.39 31.38 -35.74
C ASN A 89 -24.93 31.27 -35.92
N SER A 90 -25.45 31.45 -37.14
CA SER A 90 -26.87 31.27 -37.47
C SER A 90 -27.36 29.83 -37.30
N ASP A 91 -26.47 28.85 -37.32
CA ASP A 91 -26.83 27.42 -37.22
C ASP A 91 -26.89 26.93 -35.76
N ILE A 92 -26.34 27.71 -34.82
CA ILE A 92 -26.29 27.38 -33.39
C ILE A 92 -27.71 27.11 -32.83
N PRO A 93 -28.74 27.94 -33.08
CA PRO A 93 -30.08 27.69 -32.55
C PRO A 93 -30.67 26.36 -33.03
N ARG A 94 -30.40 25.94 -34.29
CA ARG A 94 -30.84 24.65 -34.83
C ARG A 94 -30.22 23.50 -34.04
N LEU A 95 -28.91 23.53 -33.84
CA LEU A 95 -28.20 22.51 -33.07
C LEU A 95 -28.67 22.46 -31.62
N VAL A 96 -28.79 23.62 -30.96
CA VAL A 96 -29.23 23.72 -29.56
C VAL A 96 -30.66 23.20 -29.39
N SER A 97 -31.55 23.44 -30.37
CA SER A 97 -32.93 22.93 -30.32
C SER A 97 -33.02 21.39 -30.40
N ALA A 98 -31.98 20.75 -30.93
CA ALA A 98 -31.87 19.30 -30.96
C ALA A 98 -31.34 18.69 -29.66
N LEU A 99 -30.82 19.50 -28.73
CA LEU A 99 -30.38 19.05 -27.41
C LEU A 99 -31.57 18.92 -26.45
N PRO A 100 -31.43 18.16 -25.34
CA PRO A 100 -32.51 17.98 -24.38
C PRO A 100 -33.02 19.31 -23.80
N SER A 101 -34.30 19.64 -24.03
CA SER A 101 -34.93 20.90 -23.59
C SER A 101 -34.95 21.09 -22.07
N ALA A 102 -34.94 20.01 -21.31
CA ALA A 102 -34.83 20.03 -19.85
C ALA A 102 -33.41 20.39 -19.34
N SER A 103 -32.42 20.49 -20.23
CA SER A 103 -31.02 20.75 -19.90
C SER A 103 -30.33 21.57 -21.00
N PRO A 104 -30.85 22.77 -21.32
CA PRO A 104 -30.27 23.58 -22.39
C PRO A 104 -28.88 24.07 -21.99
N PRO A 105 -27.99 24.28 -22.97
CA PRO A 105 -26.73 24.96 -22.71
C PRO A 105 -27.00 26.40 -22.23
N LEU A 106 -26.21 26.85 -21.26
CA LEU A 106 -26.18 28.25 -20.80
C LEU A 106 -25.60 29.18 -21.87
N SER A 107 -24.59 28.69 -22.60
CA SER A 107 -23.96 29.40 -23.70
C SER A 107 -23.45 28.42 -24.77
N ALA A 108 -23.44 28.89 -26.02
CA ALA A 108 -22.94 28.16 -27.17
C ALA A 108 -22.13 29.11 -28.05
N THR A 109 -20.83 28.86 -28.20
CA THR A 109 -19.90 29.76 -28.90
C THR A 109 -19.00 29.00 -29.87
N LEU A 110 -18.90 29.48 -31.11
CA LEU A 110 -17.96 28.96 -32.09
C LEU A 110 -16.52 29.37 -31.73
N THR A 111 -15.57 28.44 -31.81
CA THR A 111 -14.17 28.66 -31.41
C THR A 111 -13.24 27.78 -32.23
N SER A 112 -12.01 28.25 -32.43
CA SER A 112 -10.95 27.44 -33.03
C SER A 112 -10.16 26.69 -31.96
N ARG A 113 -9.92 25.39 -32.21
CA ARG A 113 -9.18 24.46 -31.35
C ARG A 113 -8.50 23.40 -32.23
N THR A 114 -7.57 22.65 -31.65
CA THR A 114 -6.92 21.51 -32.31
C THR A 114 -7.23 20.21 -31.55
N PRO A 115 -7.66 19.13 -32.20
CA PRO A 115 -7.87 17.85 -31.51
C PRO A 115 -6.52 17.22 -31.10
N LEU A 116 -6.49 16.55 -29.94
CA LEU A 116 -5.31 15.82 -29.48
C LEU A 116 -4.98 14.61 -30.36
N LEU A 117 -6.00 13.90 -30.86
CA LEU A 117 -5.84 12.62 -31.55
C LEU A 117 -5.71 12.79 -33.06
N HIS A 118 -4.60 12.29 -33.59
CA HIS A 118 -4.12 12.40 -34.97
C HIS A 118 -3.68 13.80 -35.39
N TYR A 119 -2.62 13.86 -36.20
CA TYR A 119 -2.21 15.03 -36.95
C TYR A 119 -2.81 15.03 -38.35
N ARG A 120 -3.39 16.17 -38.76
CA ARG A 120 -4.14 16.34 -40.01
C ARG A 120 -3.82 17.70 -40.67
N PRO A 121 -2.62 17.92 -41.22
CA PRO A 121 -2.22 19.21 -41.79
C PRO A 121 -3.02 19.63 -43.03
N ASN A 122 -3.50 18.67 -43.82
CA ASN A 122 -4.20 18.92 -45.09
C ASN A 122 -5.73 18.92 -44.97
N SER A 123 -6.27 18.94 -43.75
CA SER A 123 -7.71 18.91 -43.52
C SER A 123 -8.15 20.14 -42.72
N GLU A 124 -9.13 20.87 -43.26
CA GLU A 124 -9.80 21.92 -42.49
C GLU A 124 -10.80 21.36 -41.48
N LEU A 125 -11.12 20.06 -41.54
CA LEU A 125 -11.92 19.41 -40.50
C LEU A 125 -11.17 19.47 -39.17
N TYR A 126 -11.93 19.72 -38.09
CA TYR A 126 -11.41 19.95 -36.74
C TYR A 126 -10.61 21.25 -36.58
N SER A 127 -10.84 22.24 -37.44
CA SER A 127 -10.39 23.63 -37.22
C SER A 127 -11.38 24.46 -36.40
N SER A 128 -12.66 24.06 -36.39
CA SER A 128 -13.78 24.76 -35.77
C SER A 128 -14.57 23.86 -34.84
N PHE A 129 -14.91 24.40 -33.66
CA PHE A 129 -15.64 23.69 -32.61
C PHE A 129 -16.71 24.59 -32.02
N LEU A 130 -17.81 23.98 -31.59
CA LEU A 130 -18.80 24.62 -30.74
C LEU A 130 -18.47 24.32 -29.27
N ARG A 131 -18.17 25.35 -28.49
CA ARG A 131 -18.07 25.26 -27.03
C ARG A 131 -19.47 25.42 -26.44
N LEU A 132 -19.93 24.40 -25.72
CA LEU A 132 -21.22 24.39 -25.04
C LEU A 132 -20.97 24.38 -23.53
N SER A 133 -21.52 25.37 -22.81
CA SER A 133 -21.44 25.48 -21.35
C SER A 133 -22.79 25.16 -20.72
N PHE A 134 -22.82 24.54 -19.55
CA PHE A 134 -24.03 24.01 -18.91
C PHE A 134 -24.11 24.42 -17.45
N ALA A 135 -25.33 24.39 -16.89
CA ALA A 135 -25.54 24.67 -15.47
C ALA A 135 -24.99 23.57 -14.54
N SER A 136 -24.87 22.34 -15.03
CA SER A 136 -24.39 21.19 -14.26
C SER A 136 -23.75 20.11 -15.14
N THR A 137 -22.95 19.24 -14.51
CA THR A 137 -22.31 18.09 -15.17
C THR A 137 -23.36 17.09 -15.69
N THR A 138 -24.51 16.99 -15.03
CA THR A 138 -25.62 16.13 -15.48
C THR A 138 -26.19 16.62 -16.81
N ALA A 139 -26.36 17.95 -16.95
CA ALA A 139 -26.82 18.57 -18.19
C ALA A 139 -25.80 18.38 -19.32
N ALA A 140 -24.50 18.61 -19.04
CA ALA A 140 -23.44 18.37 -20.01
C ALA A 140 -23.42 16.91 -20.50
N ASN A 141 -23.52 15.94 -19.59
CA ASN A 141 -23.58 14.51 -19.94
C ASN A 141 -24.84 14.14 -20.74
N ALA A 142 -25.96 14.84 -20.53
CA ALA A 142 -27.16 14.64 -21.35
C ALA A 142 -26.91 15.07 -22.80
N ALA A 143 -26.23 16.21 -23.01
CA ALA A 143 -25.82 16.64 -24.35
C ALA A 143 -24.81 15.66 -24.98
N VAL A 144 -23.87 15.10 -24.20
CA VAL A 144 -22.93 14.08 -24.70
C VAL A 144 -23.63 12.83 -25.23
N ARG A 145 -24.74 12.39 -24.62
CA ARG A 145 -25.48 11.23 -25.14
C ARG A 145 -26.13 11.48 -26.51
N VAL A 146 -26.44 12.73 -26.81
CA VAL A 146 -27.02 13.13 -28.11
C VAL A 146 -25.92 13.36 -29.15
N LEU A 147 -24.89 14.14 -28.79
CA LEU A 147 -23.81 14.51 -29.70
C LEU A 147 -22.74 13.42 -29.86
N GLY A 148 -22.66 12.50 -28.91
CA GLY A 148 -21.64 11.45 -28.83
C GLY A 148 -21.99 10.15 -29.55
N GLU A 149 -23.23 10.00 -30.03
CA GLU A 149 -23.73 8.78 -30.65
C GLU A 149 -24.02 9.01 -32.14
N VAL A 150 -23.34 8.24 -32.99
CA VAL A 150 -23.49 8.34 -34.46
C VAL A 150 -24.95 8.20 -34.89
N VAL A 151 -25.69 7.29 -34.25
CA VAL A 151 -27.11 7.02 -34.55
C VAL A 151 -27.98 8.25 -34.28
N GLU A 152 -27.71 8.97 -33.19
CA GLU A 152 -28.47 10.17 -32.83
C GLU A 152 -28.13 11.35 -33.75
N LEU A 153 -26.87 11.44 -34.20
CA LEU A 153 -26.43 12.41 -35.20
C LEU A 153 -26.98 12.18 -36.62
N GLU A 154 -27.58 11.01 -36.89
CA GLU A 154 -28.20 10.68 -38.18
C GLU A 154 -29.72 10.91 -38.19
N ARG A 155 -30.31 11.33 -37.06
CA ARG A 155 -31.76 11.48 -36.89
C ARG A 155 -32.17 12.92 -36.64
N GLY A 156 -33.44 13.22 -36.95
CA GLY A 156 -34.06 14.52 -36.71
C GLY A 156 -33.26 15.70 -37.27
N MET A 157 -33.26 16.81 -36.53
CA MET A 157 -32.56 18.06 -36.90
C MET A 157 -31.04 17.85 -37.07
N LEU A 158 -30.39 17.03 -36.25
CA LEU A 158 -28.95 16.77 -36.37
C LEU A 158 -28.64 16.00 -37.67
N GLY A 159 -29.48 15.03 -38.03
CA GLY A 159 -29.37 14.30 -39.29
C GLY A 159 -29.55 15.19 -40.52
N GLU A 160 -30.45 16.17 -40.47
CA GLU A 160 -30.59 17.21 -41.50
C GLU A 160 -29.32 18.05 -41.64
N MET A 161 -28.80 18.58 -40.52
CA MET A 161 -27.56 19.36 -40.51
C MET A 161 -26.35 18.54 -41.00
N ARG A 162 -26.31 17.24 -40.70
CA ARG A 162 -25.27 16.33 -41.21
C ARG A 162 -25.36 16.13 -42.72
N ARG A 163 -26.56 15.96 -43.27
CA ARG A 163 -26.78 15.88 -44.73
C ARG A 163 -26.43 17.18 -45.46
N GLU A 164 -26.63 18.32 -44.80
CA GLU A 164 -26.19 19.65 -45.28
C GLU A 164 -24.66 19.84 -45.21
N GLY A 165 -23.90 18.89 -44.63
CA GLY A 165 -22.45 18.97 -44.47
C GLY A 165 -22.00 19.93 -43.36
N LEU A 166 -22.90 20.32 -42.44
CA LEU A 166 -22.59 21.17 -41.30
C LEU A 166 -21.94 20.37 -40.15
N LEU A 167 -22.30 19.09 -40.03
CA LEU A 167 -21.79 18.14 -39.04
C LEU A 167 -21.11 16.96 -39.73
N TYR A 168 -20.06 16.38 -39.14
CA TYR A 168 -19.30 15.30 -39.78
C TYR A 168 -18.77 14.21 -38.85
N ASP A 169 -18.69 14.45 -37.53
CA ASP A 169 -18.17 13.51 -36.53
C ASP A 169 -19.03 13.55 -35.25
N ALA A 170 -19.05 12.43 -34.53
CA ALA A 170 -19.72 12.25 -33.24
C ALA A 170 -18.77 12.36 -32.03
N THR A 171 -17.50 12.69 -32.24
CA THR A 171 -16.55 12.77 -31.12
C THR A 171 -16.78 14.04 -30.31
N VAL A 172 -17.17 13.87 -29.05
CA VAL A 172 -17.23 14.98 -28.07
C VAL A 172 -15.87 15.14 -27.39
N TYR A 173 -15.47 16.37 -27.09
CA TYR A 173 -14.20 16.69 -26.45
C TYR A 173 -14.40 17.36 -25.07
N GLU A 174 -13.37 17.26 -24.22
CA GLU A 174 -13.24 17.85 -22.87
C GLU A 174 -14.20 17.32 -21.77
N ASN A 175 -15.12 16.39 -22.07
CA ASN A 175 -16.01 15.77 -21.06
C ASN A 175 -15.38 14.55 -20.34
N GLY A 176 -14.09 14.27 -20.58
CA GLY A 176 -13.40 13.10 -20.02
C GLY A 176 -13.02 13.23 -18.54
N LEU A 177 -12.89 14.46 -18.04
CA LEU A 177 -12.32 14.83 -16.74
C LEU A 177 -13.43 15.02 -15.68
N ALA A 178 -13.16 14.65 -14.42
CA ALA A 178 -14.10 14.91 -13.33
C ALA A 178 -14.25 16.41 -13.09
N LEU A 179 -15.42 16.87 -12.64
CA LEU A 179 -15.71 18.29 -12.44
C LEU A 179 -14.68 18.99 -11.55
N THR A 180 -14.30 18.39 -10.42
CA THR A 180 -13.31 18.97 -9.49
C THR A 180 -11.94 19.10 -10.15
N ASP A 181 -11.49 18.06 -10.85
CA ASP A 181 -10.22 18.06 -11.57
C ASP A 181 -10.23 19.11 -12.69
N ARG A 182 -11.36 19.25 -13.41
CA ARG A 182 -11.58 20.29 -14.43
C ARG A 182 -11.44 21.68 -13.84
N VAL A 183 -12.15 21.95 -12.75
CA VAL A 183 -12.12 23.24 -12.08
C VAL A 183 -10.70 23.59 -11.63
N MET A 184 -9.99 22.62 -11.07
CA MET A 184 -8.58 22.79 -10.69
C MET A 184 -7.68 23.06 -11.90
N VAL A 185 -7.97 22.42 -13.05
CA VAL A 185 -7.29 22.70 -14.31
C VAL A 185 -7.49 24.16 -14.73
N ASP A 186 -8.75 24.58 -14.81
CA ASP A 186 -9.12 25.89 -15.36
C ASP A 186 -8.72 27.07 -14.44
N MET A 187 -8.80 26.88 -13.11
CA MET A 187 -8.36 27.88 -12.13
C MET A 187 -6.83 27.91 -11.95
N GLY A 188 -6.08 26.98 -12.57
CA GLY A 188 -4.64 26.88 -12.38
C GLY A 188 -4.22 26.49 -10.95
N VAL A 189 -5.09 25.82 -10.19
CA VAL A 189 -4.80 25.35 -8.82
C VAL A 189 -4.46 23.86 -8.81
N VAL A 190 -3.67 23.43 -7.83
CA VAL A 190 -3.26 22.03 -7.63
C VAL A 190 -3.57 21.59 -6.21
N GLY A 191 -3.72 20.28 -5.98
CA GLY A 191 -3.92 19.76 -4.62
C GLY A 191 -2.70 20.08 -3.75
N ALA A 192 -2.94 20.47 -2.50
CA ALA A 192 -1.92 20.99 -1.58
C ALA A 192 -1.14 22.21 -2.11
N GLY A 193 -1.66 22.88 -3.14
CA GLY A 193 -1.14 24.15 -3.65
C GLY A 193 -1.66 25.35 -2.86
N TRP A 194 -0.90 26.44 -2.86
CA TRP A 194 -1.31 27.72 -2.33
C TRP A 194 -2.25 28.44 -3.30
N VAL A 195 -3.29 29.03 -2.74
CA VAL A 195 -4.35 29.76 -3.45
C VAL A 195 -4.45 31.16 -2.86
N ARG A 196 -4.60 32.15 -3.74
CA ARG A 196 -4.87 33.55 -3.40
C ARG A 196 -6.24 33.95 -3.93
N ILE A 197 -6.95 34.75 -3.14
CA ILE A 197 -8.09 35.55 -3.59
C ILE A 197 -7.77 37.01 -3.29
N PRO A 198 -7.67 37.90 -4.30
CA PRO A 198 -7.34 39.29 -4.07
C PRO A 198 -8.35 40.00 -3.16
N ASN A 199 -7.87 41.00 -2.42
CA ASN A 199 -8.74 41.88 -1.65
C ASN A 199 -9.77 42.55 -2.58
N GLY A 200 -10.98 42.74 -2.06
CA GLY A 200 -12.14 43.24 -2.81
C GLY A 200 -12.81 42.20 -3.71
N ARG A 201 -12.21 41.02 -3.91
CA ARG A 201 -12.76 39.96 -4.78
C ARG A 201 -13.34 38.75 -4.03
N TYR A 202 -13.48 38.87 -2.71
CA TYR A 202 -14.20 37.92 -1.87
C TYR A 202 -15.06 38.63 -0.83
N GLN A 203 -16.07 37.92 -0.34
CA GLN A 203 -16.94 38.37 0.75
C GLN A 203 -16.86 37.37 1.90
N VAL A 204 -16.66 37.84 3.13
CA VAL A 204 -16.77 36.99 4.32
C VAL A 204 -18.24 36.72 4.61
N LEU A 205 -18.61 35.44 4.70
CA LEU A 205 -19.99 35.01 4.90
C LEU A 205 -20.25 34.73 6.38
N LYS A 206 -21.29 35.35 6.94
CA LYS A 206 -21.78 35.02 8.29
C LYS A 206 -22.69 33.81 8.20
N VAL A 207 -22.13 32.63 8.41
CA VAL A 207 -22.86 31.36 8.26
C VAL A 207 -22.92 30.58 9.57
N GLY A 208 -24.13 30.20 9.96
CA GLY A 208 -24.39 29.23 11.04
C GLY A 208 -24.66 27.82 10.48
N GLY A 209 -24.89 26.85 11.36
CA GLY A 209 -25.32 25.51 10.96
C GLY A 209 -24.26 24.72 10.16
N VAL A 210 -24.51 24.51 8.86
CA VAL A 210 -23.69 23.65 7.97
C VAL A 210 -22.22 24.04 7.97
N TYR A 211 -21.95 25.35 7.97
CA TYR A 211 -20.61 25.90 7.86
C TYR A 211 -20.06 26.44 9.19
N GLY A 212 -20.75 26.21 10.32
CA GLY A 212 -20.36 26.76 11.62
C GLY A 212 -19.06 26.20 12.22
N ARG A 213 -18.44 25.22 11.56
CA ARG A 213 -17.21 24.54 12.02
C ARG A 213 -15.92 25.12 11.43
N TYR A 214 -16.01 25.95 10.40
CA TYR A 214 -14.83 26.60 9.84
C TYR A 214 -14.42 27.80 10.70
N GLY A 215 -13.12 28.10 10.71
CA GLY A 215 -12.65 29.37 11.23
C GLY A 215 -13.24 30.54 10.43
N VAL A 216 -13.21 30.44 9.10
CA VAL A 216 -13.72 31.47 8.18
C VAL A 216 -14.34 30.84 6.93
N VAL A 217 -15.43 31.46 6.47
CA VAL A 217 -16.13 31.08 5.25
C VAL A 217 -16.24 32.30 4.36
N VAL A 218 -15.86 32.16 3.10
CA VAL A 218 -15.91 33.25 2.13
C VAL A 218 -16.61 32.81 0.85
N GLY A 219 -17.24 33.76 0.17
CA GLY A 219 -17.79 33.60 -1.17
C GLY A 219 -16.98 34.40 -2.19
N CYS A 220 -16.74 33.83 -3.37
CA CYS A 220 -16.09 34.52 -4.49
C CYS A 220 -16.57 33.98 -5.85
N GLU A 221 -16.16 34.65 -6.92
CA GLU A 221 -16.35 34.18 -8.29
C GLU A 221 -15.16 33.34 -8.76
N VAL A 222 -15.38 32.44 -9.73
CA VAL A 222 -14.33 31.60 -10.31
C VAL A 222 -13.12 32.41 -10.80
N GLY A 223 -13.35 33.57 -11.44
CA GLY A 223 -12.29 34.43 -11.93
C GLY A 223 -11.49 35.16 -10.84
N ALA A 224 -11.87 35.02 -9.56
CA ALA A 224 -11.17 35.58 -8.41
C ALA A 224 -10.09 34.65 -7.83
N VAL A 225 -10.10 33.38 -8.18
CA VAL A 225 -9.20 32.36 -7.64
C VAL A 225 -7.88 32.37 -8.41
N GLU A 226 -6.77 32.54 -7.70
CA GLU A 226 -5.42 32.58 -8.27
C GLU A 226 -4.56 31.46 -7.66
N GLY A 227 -4.09 30.53 -8.50
CA GLY A 227 -3.12 29.51 -8.08
C GLY A 227 -1.71 30.08 -7.95
N LEU A 228 -1.11 29.95 -6.75
CA LEU A 228 0.22 30.46 -6.43
C LEU A 228 1.31 29.39 -6.54
N SER A 229 0.98 28.14 -6.23
CA SER A 229 1.95 27.05 -6.34
C SER A 229 2.32 26.80 -7.82
N PRO A 230 3.56 26.33 -8.07
CA PRO A 230 4.02 26.06 -9.42
C PRO A 230 3.17 24.96 -10.07
N THR A 231 2.71 25.22 -11.29
CA THR A 231 2.12 24.20 -12.16
C THR A 231 3.10 23.86 -13.27
N SER A 232 2.84 22.76 -13.97
CA SER A 232 3.67 22.33 -15.09
C SER A 232 3.67 23.27 -16.30
N VAL A 233 2.76 24.25 -16.31
CA VAL A 233 2.60 25.27 -17.36
C VAL A 233 2.90 26.69 -16.87
N SER A 234 3.35 26.86 -15.62
CA SER A 234 3.68 28.17 -15.06
C SER A 234 4.99 28.71 -15.67
N GLU A 235 4.97 29.94 -16.17
CA GLU A 235 6.15 30.61 -16.76
C GLU A 235 7.24 30.94 -15.71
N ASP A 236 6.83 31.23 -14.47
CA ASP A 236 7.66 31.61 -13.32
C ASP A 236 7.79 30.48 -12.27
N ALA A 237 7.78 29.22 -12.72
CA ALA A 237 7.70 28.04 -11.84
C ALA A 237 8.79 27.96 -10.76
N GLU A 238 9.99 28.51 -11.01
CA GLU A 238 11.11 28.51 -10.05
C GLU A 238 10.85 29.46 -8.87
N ALA A 239 10.55 30.73 -9.16
CA ALA A 239 10.21 31.72 -8.14
C ALA A 239 8.98 31.29 -7.31
N ARG A 240 7.99 30.67 -7.96
CA ARG A 240 6.85 30.08 -7.24
C ARG A 240 7.23 28.88 -6.39
N THR A 241 8.16 28.04 -6.85
CA THR A 241 8.65 26.90 -6.06
C THR A 241 9.35 27.38 -4.80
N GLU A 242 10.20 28.41 -4.90
CA GLU A 242 10.90 28.97 -3.74
C GLU A 242 9.92 29.55 -2.71
N ARG A 243 8.90 30.28 -3.16
CA ARG A 243 7.97 30.99 -2.27
C ARG A 243 6.78 30.18 -1.77
N TRP A 244 6.29 29.21 -2.54
CA TRP A 244 5.00 28.54 -2.31
C TRP A 244 5.12 27.01 -2.28
N SER A 245 6.27 26.49 -1.84
CA SER A 245 6.49 25.07 -1.59
C SER A 245 6.31 24.67 -0.13
N HIS A 246 6.28 25.61 0.82
CA HIS A 246 6.04 25.33 2.23
C HIS A 246 4.64 24.74 2.47
N LEU A 247 4.49 24.07 3.62
CA LEU A 247 3.21 23.56 4.10
C LEU A 247 2.55 24.57 5.04
N ALA A 248 1.22 24.64 4.99
CA ALA A 248 0.48 25.29 6.06
C ALA A 248 0.66 24.50 7.38
N PRO A 249 0.44 25.11 8.55
CA PRO A 249 0.53 24.43 9.84
C PRO A 249 -0.66 23.46 10.04
N LEU A 250 -0.60 22.31 9.35
CA LEU A 250 -1.66 21.31 9.37
C LEU A 250 -1.75 20.66 10.76
N ARG A 251 -2.97 20.42 11.23
CA ARG A 251 -3.24 19.65 12.45
C ARG A 251 -3.55 18.20 12.08
N CYS A 252 -2.90 17.25 12.76
CA CYS A 252 -3.19 15.83 12.62
C CYS A 252 -3.79 15.27 13.91
N ALA A 253 -4.73 14.34 13.76
CA ALA A 253 -5.20 13.46 14.82
C ALA A 253 -4.98 11.99 14.40
N CYS A 254 -4.10 11.29 15.12
CA CYS A 254 -3.84 9.87 14.94
C CYS A 254 -4.66 9.06 15.93
N LEU A 255 -5.52 8.16 15.45
CA LEU A 255 -6.51 7.44 16.25
C LEU A 255 -6.27 5.93 16.24
N SER A 256 -6.43 5.30 17.41
CA SER A 256 -6.55 3.84 17.56
C SER A 256 -7.64 3.52 18.59
N ALA A 257 -8.43 2.46 18.35
CA ALA A 257 -9.52 2.06 19.24
C ALA A 257 -9.43 0.59 19.61
N LEU A 258 -9.68 0.29 20.89
CA LEU A 258 -9.69 -1.06 21.45
C LEU A 258 -11.13 -1.56 21.56
N PHE A 259 -11.43 -2.67 20.87
CA PHE A 259 -12.73 -3.34 20.92
C PHE A 259 -12.64 -4.62 21.75
N ILE A 260 -13.60 -4.85 22.65
CA ILE A 260 -13.63 -6.01 23.54
C ILE A 260 -14.99 -6.74 23.39
N PRO A 261 -15.02 -8.08 23.27
CA PRO A 261 -16.28 -8.81 23.21
C PRO A 261 -17.04 -8.78 24.52
N ALA A 262 -18.35 -8.59 24.45
CA ALA A 262 -19.22 -8.62 25.62
C ALA A 262 -19.41 -10.05 26.18
N GLY A 263 -19.55 -11.06 25.30
CA GLY A 263 -19.98 -12.43 25.65
C GLY A 263 -18.92 -13.44 26.13
N VAL A 264 -17.71 -13.04 26.54
CA VAL A 264 -16.75 -13.99 27.16
C VAL A 264 -17.19 -14.23 28.61
N SER A 265 -18.20 -15.09 28.76
CA SER A 265 -19.08 -15.25 29.93
C SER A 265 -18.47 -16.08 31.07
N GLY A 266 -18.80 -15.64 32.30
CA GLY A 266 -18.36 -16.21 33.57
C GLY A 266 -18.44 -15.27 34.78
N ALA A 267 -18.90 -14.02 34.64
CA ALA A 267 -19.07 -13.09 35.77
C ALA A 267 -20.35 -12.26 35.68
N SER A 268 -20.78 -11.73 36.83
CA SER A 268 -22.02 -10.99 37.05
C SER A 268 -22.19 -9.77 36.14
N ALA A 269 -23.44 -9.53 35.73
CA ALA A 269 -23.90 -8.43 34.87
C ALA A 269 -23.49 -7.00 35.32
N SER A 270 -22.91 -6.83 36.51
CA SER A 270 -22.51 -5.54 37.08
C SER A 270 -21.20 -4.95 36.52
N SER A 271 -20.37 -5.73 35.82
CA SER A 271 -19.05 -5.29 35.32
C SER A 271 -19.01 -4.97 33.82
N VAL A 272 -20.09 -5.28 33.09
CA VAL A 272 -20.22 -4.99 31.65
C VAL A 272 -21.00 -3.68 31.51
N PRO A 273 -20.43 -2.66 30.83
CA PRO A 273 -21.15 -1.42 30.50
C PRO A 273 -22.45 -1.75 29.76
N SER A 274 -23.50 -0.95 29.96
CA SER A 274 -24.81 -1.16 29.33
C SER A 274 -24.68 -1.18 27.81
N THR A 275 -24.70 -2.37 27.21
CA THR A 275 -24.78 -2.53 25.75
C THR A 275 -26.20 -2.18 25.29
N PRO A 276 -26.37 -1.56 24.10
CA PRO A 276 -27.69 -1.27 23.58
C PRO A 276 -28.47 -2.57 23.32
N ARG A 277 -29.66 -2.72 23.92
CA ARG A 277 -30.58 -3.81 23.57
C ARG A 277 -31.10 -3.61 22.15
N LYS A 278 -31.08 -4.66 21.32
CA LYS A 278 -31.62 -4.63 19.95
C LYS A 278 -33.08 -4.14 19.95
N THR A 279 -33.32 -2.90 19.56
CA THR A 279 -34.64 -2.48 19.08
C THR A 279 -34.82 -3.01 17.66
N LYS A 280 -35.90 -3.76 17.40
CA LYS A 280 -36.29 -4.19 16.04
C LYS A 280 -36.44 -2.95 15.14
N VAL A 281 -35.44 -2.69 14.30
CA VAL A 281 -35.50 -1.64 13.28
C VAL A 281 -36.17 -2.22 12.03
N THR A 282 -37.41 -1.81 11.79
CA THR A 282 -38.16 -2.11 10.56
C THR A 282 -37.65 -1.20 9.43
N THR A 283 -36.57 -1.59 8.74
CA THR A 283 -36.13 -0.87 7.54
C THR A 283 -37.02 -1.22 6.34
N THR A 284 -37.87 -0.29 5.94
CA THR A 284 -38.60 -0.28 4.67
C THR A 284 -37.65 0.02 3.51
N THR A 285 -37.09 -1.02 2.90
CA THR A 285 -36.42 -0.91 1.59
C THR A 285 -37.43 -1.05 0.45
N THR A 286 -37.48 -0.03 -0.41
CA THR A 286 -38.23 0.04 -1.66
C THR A 286 -37.89 -1.12 -2.62
N LYS A 287 -38.94 -1.74 -3.18
CA LYS A 287 -38.92 -2.92 -4.05
C LYS A 287 -38.15 -2.71 -5.37
N SER A 288 -37.44 -3.74 -5.80
CA SER A 288 -37.07 -4.05 -7.20
C SER A 288 -37.14 -5.58 -7.40
N PRO A 289 -37.45 -6.10 -8.60
CA PRO A 289 -38.24 -7.33 -8.71
C PRO A 289 -37.45 -8.65 -8.62
N ALA A 290 -38.06 -9.54 -7.85
CA ALA A 290 -37.89 -10.98 -7.65
C ALA A 290 -37.08 -11.81 -8.66
N LYS A 291 -36.07 -12.53 -8.14
CA LYS A 291 -35.70 -13.89 -8.58
C LYS A 291 -35.95 -14.86 -7.42
N LYS A 292 -36.83 -15.84 -7.64
CA LYS A 292 -37.22 -16.89 -6.67
C LYS A 292 -36.01 -17.72 -6.22
N LYS A 293 -35.71 -17.74 -4.91
CA LYS A 293 -34.82 -18.72 -4.27
C LYS A 293 -35.65 -19.54 -3.27
N LYS A 294 -35.52 -20.88 -3.36
CA LYS A 294 -36.22 -21.89 -2.55
C LYS A 294 -35.98 -21.67 -1.05
N LYS A 295 -37.07 -21.69 -0.28
CA LYS A 295 -37.11 -21.67 1.18
C LYS A 295 -36.54 -23.00 1.72
N ARG A 296 -35.53 -22.94 2.58
CA ARG A 296 -35.16 -24.04 3.50
C ARG A 296 -35.56 -23.56 4.89
N ASP A 297 -36.48 -24.27 5.50
CA ASP A 297 -36.82 -24.10 6.91
C ASP A 297 -35.67 -24.66 7.76
N SER A 298 -35.11 -23.83 8.64
CA SER A 298 -34.29 -24.28 9.75
C SER A 298 -34.59 -23.38 10.94
N ASP A 299 -35.35 -23.95 11.87
CA ASP A 299 -35.62 -23.45 13.20
C ASP A 299 -34.30 -23.48 14.00
N HIS A 300 -33.65 -22.33 14.10
CA HIS A 300 -32.50 -22.12 14.98
C HIS A 300 -32.84 -20.92 15.85
N GLY A 301 -32.95 -21.15 17.16
CA GLY A 301 -33.08 -20.11 18.16
C GLY A 301 -31.95 -19.10 17.98
N GLU A 302 -32.32 -17.84 17.84
CA GLU A 302 -31.38 -16.73 17.85
C GLU A 302 -30.82 -16.60 19.27
N ASP A 303 -29.67 -17.22 19.53
CA ASP A 303 -28.82 -16.81 20.65
C ASP A 303 -28.54 -15.30 20.45
N GLU A 304 -28.96 -14.46 21.39
CA GLU A 304 -28.70 -13.03 21.37
C GLU A 304 -27.18 -12.79 21.46
N GLU A 305 -26.50 -12.76 20.32
CA GLU A 305 -25.08 -12.44 20.23
C GLU A 305 -24.80 -11.05 20.83
N GLU A 306 -24.10 -11.01 21.97
CA GLU A 306 -23.65 -9.77 22.58
C GLU A 306 -22.54 -9.12 21.74
N GLU A 307 -22.78 -7.92 21.22
CA GLU A 307 -21.86 -7.18 20.34
C GLU A 307 -20.59 -6.69 21.09
N ASP A 308 -19.46 -6.65 20.39
CA ASP A 308 -18.21 -6.03 20.87
C ASP A 308 -18.47 -4.56 21.30
N PHE A 309 -17.92 -4.12 22.43
CA PHE A 309 -17.98 -2.74 22.89
C PHE A 309 -16.62 -2.04 22.75
N VAL A 310 -16.63 -0.70 22.65
CA VAL A 310 -15.40 0.11 22.57
C VAL A 310 -14.87 0.34 23.98
N ALA A 311 -13.72 -0.22 24.33
CA ALA A 311 -13.16 -0.15 25.68
C ALA A 311 -12.33 1.12 25.92
N ALA A 312 -11.54 1.52 24.93
CA ALA A 312 -10.70 2.70 24.98
C ALA A 312 -10.38 3.22 23.57
N ILE A 313 -10.14 4.52 23.45
CA ILE A 313 -9.75 5.19 22.21
C ILE A 313 -8.57 6.09 22.53
N THR A 314 -7.43 5.87 21.88
CA THR A 314 -6.30 6.80 21.94
C THR A 314 -6.35 7.75 20.76
N VAL A 315 -6.18 9.04 21.04
CA VAL A 315 -6.05 10.10 20.04
C VAL A 315 -4.77 10.87 20.33
N ILE A 316 -3.84 10.87 19.38
CA ILE A 316 -2.64 11.71 19.44
C ILE A 316 -2.89 12.94 18.58
N LEU A 317 -2.86 14.12 19.21
CA LEU A 317 -3.00 15.40 18.55
C LEU A 317 -1.61 15.96 18.25
N THR A 318 -1.31 16.14 16.97
CA THR A 318 -0.06 16.76 16.50
C THR A 318 -0.39 18.13 15.92
N GLU A 319 0.08 19.18 16.60
CA GLU A 319 0.08 20.54 16.07
C GLU A 319 1.30 20.71 15.16
N GLN A 320 1.13 21.39 14.03
CA GLN A 320 2.17 21.56 13.00
C GLN A 320 2.77 20.22 12.55
N VAL A 321 2.13 19.56 11.60
CA VAL A 321 2.79 18.51 10.80
C VAL A 321 3.81 19.17 9.86
N THR A 322 4.81 19.83 10.43
CA THR A 322 5.97 20.39 9.76
C THR A 322 7.20 19.58 10.12
N GLU A 323 8.11 19.53 9.17
CA GLU A 323 9.26 18.65 9.07
C GLU A 323 10.39 18.87 10.10
N GLU A 324 10.18 19.58 11.21
CA GLU A 324 11.22 19.81 12.24
C GLU A 324 11.82 18.50 12.79
N ASP A 325 11.10 17.38 12.65
CA ASP A 325 11.52 16.04 13.04
C ASP A 325 12.24 15.29 11.90
N GLY A 326 13.37 15.83 11.44
CA GLY A 326 14.29 15.16 10.52
C GLY A 326 14.78 13.81 11.08
N GLY A 327 14.00 12.75 10.89
CA GLY A 327 14.32 11.38 11.29
C GLY A 327 14.31 11.10 12.80
N THR A 328 14.23 12.12 13.65
CA THR A 328 14.10 11.98 15.11
C THR A 328 12.62 11.92 15.48
N CYS A 329 12.22 10.90 16.24
CA CYS A 329 10.89 10.80 16.84
C CYS A 329 10.74 11.82 17.99
N GLY A 330 10.88 13.12 17.68
CA GLY A 330 10.75 14.22 18.63
C GLY A 330 9.29 14.35 19.07
N CYS A 331 9.05 14.14 20.36
CA CYS A 331 7.72 14.13 20.96
C CYS A 331 7.32 15.51 21.54
N ALA A 332 8.07 16.57 21.25
CA ALA A 332 8.03 17.83 21.97
C ALA A 332 6.70 18.63 21.84
N GLY A 333 5.78 18.21 20.94
CA GLY A 333 4.47 18.85 20.75
C GLY A 333 3.24 17.93 20.70
N ASP A 334 3.41 16.60 20.78
CA ASP A 334 2.30 15.65 20.65
C ASP A 334 1.47 15.55 21.94
N LYS A 335 0.17 15.83 21.88
CA LYS A 335 -0.74 15.62 23.02
C LYS A 335 -1.43 14.27 22.91
N VAL A 336 -1.14 13.36 23.82
CA VAL A 336 -1.74 12.02 23.86
C VAL A 336 -2.96 12.02 24.79
N LEU A 337 -4.13 11.82 24.21
CA LEU A 337 -5.40 11.70 24.93
C LEU A 337 -5.90 10.26 24.83
N LEU A 338 -6.29 9.67 25.95
CA LEU A 338 -6.94 8.37 25.98
C LEU A 338 -8.31 8.50 26.60
N LEU A 339 -9.34 8.19 25.82
CA LEU A 339 -10.72 8.17 26.22
C LEU A 339 -11.10 6.74 26.62
N THR A 340 -11.65 6.53 27.82
CA THR A 340 -12.17 5.23 28.29
C THR A 340 -13.42 5.44 29.14
N HIS A 341 -14.08 4.37 29.60
CA HIS A 341 -15.28 4.48 30.43
C HIS A 341 -15.36 3.41 31.52
N GLY A 342 -16.18 3.69 32.54
CA GLY A 342 -16.45 2.81 33.68
C GLY A 342 -17.42 3.45 34.69
N SER A 343 -17.84 2.69 35.70
CA SER A 343 -18.72 3.15 36.77
C SER A 343 -17.98 4.08 37.75
N GLY A 344 -18.00 5.39 37.45
CA GLY A 344 -17.44 6.46 38.29
C GLY A 344 -17.64 7.84 37.63
N ASP A 345 -17.45 8.91 38.40
CA ASP A 345 -17.52 10.28 37.90
C ASP A 345 -16.46 10.55 36.82
N ASN A 346 -16.72 11.52 35.94
CA ASN A 346 -15.78 11.90 34.88
C ASN A 346 -14.48 12.41 35.51
N GLU A 347 -13.41 11.60 35.48
CA GLU A 347 -12.10 11.93 36.05
C GLU A 347 -11.02 11.98 34.96
N MET A 348 -10.15 12.98 35.03
CA MET A 348 -8.94 13.07 34.22
C MET A 348 -7.70 12.71 35.06
N LYS A 349 -6.91 11.74 34.61
CA LYS A 349 -5.65 11.33 35.25
C LYS A 349 -4.49 11.41 34.29
N ASN A 350 -3.36 11.94 34.75
CA ASN A 350 -2.11 11.91 34.00
C ASN A 350 -1.37 10.61 34.31
N LEU A 351 -1.13 9.81 33.27
CA LEU A 351 -0.35 8.59 33.35
C LEU A 351 0.96 8.76 32.59
N LYS A 352 2.00 8.09 33.07
CA LYS A 352 3.25 7.96 32.30
C LYS A 352 2.94 7.15 31.05
N MET A 353 3.31 7.67 29.89
CA MET A 353 3.30 6.83 28.71
C MET A 353 4.47 5.86 28.78
N PRO A 354 4.27 4.60 28.35
CA PRO A 354 5.40 3.74 28.10
C PRO A 354 6.28 4.39 27.02
N GLY A 355 7.56 4.53 27.35
CA GLY A 355 8.58 4.95 26.40
C GLY A 355 8.54 4.02 25.20
N LEU A 356 8.46 4.61 24.01
CA LEU A 356 8.92 3.95 22.80
C LEU A 356 10.44 3.93 22.97
N GLY A 357 11.03 2.82 23.41
CA GLY A 357 12.50 2.67 23.51
C GLY A 357 13.16 2.74 22.13
N ILE A 358 13.01 3.88 21.44
CA ILE A 358 13.50 4.14 20.10
C ILE A 358 14.91 4.69 20.27
N LYS A 359 15.91 3.79 20.21
CA LYS A 359 17.27 4.18 19.83
C LYS A 359 17.26 4.45 18.32
N VAL A 360 17.12 5.70 17.88
CA VAL A 360 17.44 6.07 16.49
C VAL A 360 18.93 6.38 16.42
N GLY A 361 19.74 5.39 16.05
CA GLY A 361 21.17 5.58 15.84
C GLY A 361 21.82 4.27 15.41
N LYS A 362 22.62 4.33 14.34
CA LYS A 362 23.48 3.21 13.93
C LYS A 362 24.56 3.05 15.00
N GLU A 363 24.46 2.01 15.82
CA GLU A 363 25.49 1.02 16.14
C GLU A 363 24.94 0.04 17.21
N PRO A 364 25.13 -1.29 17.09
CA PRO A 364 24.50 -2.27 17.98
C PRO A 364 25.03 -2.31 19.42
N ASP A 365 26.09 -1.56 19.76
CA ASP A 365 26.94 -1.88 20.93
C ASP A 365 27.18 -0.73 21.94
N ASP A 366 26.47 0.40 21.93
CA ASP A 366 26.64 1.43 22.98
C ASP A 366 25.80 1.14 24.25
N PRO A 367 26.44 0.81 25.40
CA PRO A 367 25.76 0.50 26.65
C PRO A 367 25.40 1.72 27.50
N CYS A 368 25.71 2.97 27.08
CA CYS A 368 25.68 4.14 27.97
C CYS A 368 24.58 5.19 27.69
N ALA A 369 23.71 4.99 26.70
CA ALA A 369 22.56 5.88 26.50
C ALA A 369 21.41 5.51 27.47
N THR A 370 21.24 6.30 28.53
CA THR A 370 20.20 6.14 29.56
C THR A 370 18.78 6.40 29.00
N ASP A 371 17.83 5.55 29.39
CA ASP A 371 16.42 5.49 28.95
C ASP A 371 15.55 6.72 29.34
N ASP A 372 16.09 7.69 30.09
CA ASP A 372 15.29 8.74 30.76
C ASP A 372 14.89 9.94 29.85
N ALA A 373 15.39 10.03 28.61
CA ALA A 373 15.18 11.21 27.76
C ALA A 373 13.87 11.25 26.95
N ASN A 374 13.01 10.23 27.03
CA ASN A 374 11.80 10.08 26.19
C ASN A 374 10.50 9.78 26.97
N GLU A 375 10.37 10.24 28.22
CA GLU A 375 9.15 10.07 29.01
C GLU A 375 8.04 11.05 28.54
N GLY A 376 7.17 10.59 27.63
CA GLY A 376 5.92 11.31 27.30
C GLY A 376 4.83 11.12 28.36
N HIS A 377 3.93 12.09 28.51
CA HIS A 377 2.72 11.96 29.35
C HIS A 377 1.47 11.67 28.50
N MET A 378 0.49 10.97 29.08
CA MET A 378 -0.83 10.77 28.48
C MET A 378 -1.93 11.18 29.46
N ASN A 379 -2.90 11.91 28.95
CA ASN A 379 -4.08 12.31 29.69
C ASN A 379 -5.16 11.25 29.48
N VAL A 380 -5.47 10.48 30.52
CA VAL A 380 -6.57 9.52 30.52
C VAL A 380 -7.83 10.21 31.00
N ILE A 381 -8.85 10.20 30.15
CA ILE A 381 -10.17 10.78 30.39
C ILE A 381 -11.15 9.62 30.55
N ARG A 382 -11.72 9.48 31.74
CA ARG A 382 -12.73 8.45 32.02
C ARG A 382 -14.12 9.06 31.92
N PHE A 383 -14.97 8.45 31.10
CA PHE A 383 -16.38 8.79 30.96
C PHE A 383 -17.26 7.82 31.76
N SER A 384 -18.47 8.25 32.12
CA SER A 384 -19.42 7.38 32.82
C SER A 384 -19.93 6.21 31.97
N SER A 385 -19.92 6.35 30.64
CA SER A 385 -20.45 5.35 29.70
C SER A 385 -19.76 5.37 28.33
N GLU A 386 -19.89 4.27 27.58
CA GLU A 386 -19.44 4.18 26.19
C GLU A 386 -20.09 5.27 25.31
N ARG A 387 -21.37 5.56 25.53
CA ARG A 387 -22.10 6.62 24.81
C ARG A 387 -21.45 7.98 25.02
N GLU A 388 -21.15 8.35 26.26
CA GLU A 388 -20.49 9.62 26.58
C GLU A 388 -19.08 9.69 26.03
N MET A 389 -18.33 8.58 26.06
CA MET A 389 -17.00 8.50 25.46
C MET A 389 -17.04 8.76 23.94
N LEU A 390 -18.01 8.16 23.22
CA LEU A 390 -18.17 8.37 21.79
C LEU A 390 -18.58 9.82 21.46
N GLN A 391 -19.44 10.41 22.28
CA GLN A 391 -19.80 11.84 22.15
C GLN A 391 -18.58 12.73 22.43
N GLY A 392 -17.80 12.43 23.47
CA GLY A 392 -16.57 13.13 23.81
C GLY A 392 -15.52 13.05 22.69
N LEU A 393 -15.39 11.90 22.03
CA LEU A 393 -14.54 11.76 20.84
C LEU A 393 -15.02 12.65 19.70
N HIS A 394 -16.32 12.64 19.40
CA HIS A 394 -16.90 13.52 18.38
C HIS A 394 -16.59 15.00 18.70
N ASP A 395 -16.84 15.43 19.93
CA ASP A 395 -16.65 16.82 20.35
C ASP A 395 -15.19 17.23 20.32
N LEU A 396 -14.27 16.32 20.65
CA LEU A 396 -12.83 16.50 20.48
C LEU A 396 -12.44 16.73 19.01
N ILE A 397 -12.89 15.85 18.10
CA ILE A 397 -12.57 15.98 16.67
C ILE A 397 -13.14 17.29 16.10
N ILE A 398 -14.37 17.65 16.44
CA ILE A 398 -14.99 18.89 15.95
C ILE A 398 -14.28 20.12 16.54
N SER A 399 -13.95 20.10 17.82
CA SER A 399 -13.31 21.25 18.50
C SER A 399 -11.87 21.43 18.04
N TYR A 400 -11.07 20.36 17.99
CA TYR A 400 -9.67 20.40 17.54
C TYR A 400 -9.55 20.77 16.05
N ASP A 401 -10.56 20.41 15.25
CA ASP A 401 -10.63 20.62 13.80
C ASP A 401 -9.39 20.11 13.05
N PRO A 402 -9.09 18.80 13.09
CA PRO A 402 -7.92 18.24 12.41
C PRO A 402 -8.05 18.36 10.88
N ASP A 403 -6.96 18.71 10.22
CA ASP A 403 -6.84 18.65 8.76
C ASP A 403 -6.60 17.22 8.29
N ILE A 404 -5.85 16.44 9.07
CA ILE A 404 -5.50 15.05 8.79
C ILE A 404 -6.07 14.15 9.88
N LEU A 405 -6.85 13.14 9.47
CA LEU A 405 -7.23 12.01 10.32
C LEU A 405 -6.42 10.80 9.89
N THR A 406 -5.62 10.24 10.79
CA THR A 406 -4.77 9.08 10.48
C THR A 406 -4.86 8.00 11.55
N GLY A 407 -4.32 6.83 11.23
CA GLY A 407 -4.36 5.63 12.05
C GLY A 407 -4.07 4.39 11.20
N TYR A 408 -3.82 3.27 11.87
CA TYR A 408 -3.74 1.98 11.21
C TYR A 408 -5.14 1.36 11.17
N ASP A 409 -5.62 0.91 10.00
CA ASP A 409 -7.00 0.42 9.85
C ASP A 409 -8.06 1.49 10.21
N LEU A 410 -7.76 2.77 9.95
CA LEU A 410 -8.61 3.89 10.34
C LEU A 410 -10.01 3.79 9.70
N GLY A 411 -10.08 3.42 8.41
CA GLY A 411 -11.35 3.32 7.70
C GLY A 411 -12.33 2.35 8.36
N ASP A 412 -11.79 1.20 8.78
CA ASP A 412 -12.53 0.15 9.47
C ASP A 412 -12.87 0.56 10.91
N THR A 413 -11.91 1.15 11.61
CA THR A 413 -12.07 1.63 13.00
C THR A 413 -13.20 2.64 13.10
N LEU A 414 -13.19 3.69 12.27
CA LEU A 414 -14.25 4.71 12.26
C LEU A 414 -15.60 4.14 11.84
N SER A 415 -15.63 3.15 10.94
CA SER A 415 -16.89 2.48 10.58
C SER A 415 -17.47 1.69 11.76
N LEU A 416 -16.65 1.00 12.54
CA LEU A 416 -17.09 0.30 13.75
C LEU A 416 -17.55 1.28 14.83
N LEU A 417 -16.82 2.37 15.07
CA LEU A 417 -17.24 3.43 15.98
C LEU A 417 -18.58 4.04 15.57
N LEU A 418 -18.81 4.27 14.27
CA LEU A 418 -20.08 4.76 13.75
C LEU A 418 -21.23 3.77 13.98
N THR A 419 -21.00 2.47 13.78
CA THR A 419 -21.99 1.43 14.09
C THR A 419 -22.37 1.46 15.57
N ARG A 420 -21.37 1.55 16.47
CA ARG A 420 -21.60 1.64 17.92
C ARG A 420 -22.34 2.92 18.30
N ALA A 421 -21.94 4.07 17.76
CA ALA A 421 -22.63 5.34 18.00
C ALA A 421 -24.10 5.31 17.53
N THR A 422 -24.35 4.67 16.37
CA THR A 422 -25.71 4.49 15.84
C THR A 422 -26.56 3.63 16.79
N ALA A 423 -25.99 2.56 17.35
CA ALA A 423 -26.68 1.70 18.31
C ALA A 423 -27.06 2.44 19.62
N PHE A 424 -26.34 3.50 19.98
CA PHE A 424 -26.68 4.41 21.09
C PHE A 424 -27.58 5.59 20.70
N ASN A 425 -28.09 5.63 19.47
CA ASN A 425 -28.83 6.78 18.92
C ASN A 425 -28.04 8.10 19.03
N LEU A 426 -26.76 8.07 18.65
CA LEU A 426 -25.89 9.26 18.54
C LEU A 426 -25.69 9.67 17.06
N PRO A 427 -26.67 10.34 16.43
CA PRO A 427 -26.55 10.77 15.03
C PRO A 427 -25.47 11.84 14.83
N SER A 428 -25.09 12.56 15.88
CA SER A 428 -23.99 13.53 15.90
C SER A 428 -22.69 12.92 15.38
N PHE A 429 -22.37 11.68 15.80
CA PHE A 429 -21.14 10.99 15.42
C PHE A 429 -21.03 10.76 13.90
N ALA A 430 -22.14 10.67 13.19
CA ALA A 430 -22.14 10.57 11.73
C ALA A 430 -21.68 11.88 11.06
N THR A 431 -21.58 13.00 11.77
CA THR A 431 -21.26 14.30 11.19
C THR A 431 -19.80 14.71 11.45
N LEU A 432 -18.81 13.87 11.12
CA LEU A 432 -17.38 14.26 11.31
C LEU A 432 -16.82 15.20 10.23
N SER A 433 -17.48 15.30 9.07
CA SER A 433 -17.10 16.21 7.98
C SER A 433 -17.11 17.66 8.45
N ARG A 434 -16.30 18.54 7.86
CA ARG A 434 -16.35 19.98 8.18
C ARG A 434 -17.72 20.60 7.86
N PRO A 435 -18.35 20.30 6.70
CA PRO A 435 -19.77 20.62 6.49
C PRO A 435 -20.65 19.67 7.32
N SER A 436 -21.41 20.20 8.28
CA SER A 436 -22.21 19.35 9.19
C SER A 436 -23.41 18.66 8.53
N SER A 437 -23.81 19.11 7.32
CA SER A 437 -24.83 18.44 6.49
C SER A 437 -24.36 17.11 5.91
N ILE A 438 -23.04 16.88 5.80
CA ILE A 438 -22.48 15.70 5.16
C ILE A 438 -22.20 14.62 6.20
N GLN A 439 -23.09 13.62 6.20
CA GLN A 439 -22.95 12.44 7.05
C GLN A 439 -21.95 11.44 6.47
N LEU A 440 -21.22 10.79 7.37
CA LEU A 440 -20.38 9.63 7.11
C LEU A 440 -21.22 8.50 6.53
N LYS A 441 -20.79 8.01 5.38
CA LYS A 441 -21.36 6.83 4.74
C LYS A 441 -20.21 5.89 4.39
N PRO A 442 -19.88 4.94 5.29
CA PRO A 442 -18.89 3.92 5.01
C PRO A 442 -19.25 3.21 3.72
N LYS A 443 -18.31 3.19 2.77
CA LYS A 443 -18.47 2.47 1.52
C LYS A 443 -17.37 1.44 1.42
N THR A 444 -17.77 0.18 1.35
CA THR A 444 -16.88 -0.87 0.91
C THR A 444 -16.43 -0.59 -0.52
N ARG A 445 -15.12 -0.49 -0.71
CA ARG A 445 -14.51 -0.23 -2.00
C ARG A 445 -13.39 -1.24 -2.25
N GLN A 446 -13.21 -1.52 -3.53
CA GLN A 446 -12.01 -2.16 -4.05
C GLN A 446 -11.44 -1.31 -5.18
N VAL A 447 -10.14 -1.42 -5.39
CA VAL A 447 -9.45 -0.65 -6.44
C VAL A 447 -9.85 -1.16 -7.83
N TYR A 448 -10.02 -2.47 -7.96
CA TYR A 448 -10.36 -3.19 -9.18
C TYR A 448 -11.66 -3.98 -9.02
N SER A 449 -12.45 -4.06 -10.08
CA SER A 449 -13.73 -4.77 -10.07
C SER A 449 -13.54 -6.29 -10.13
N ALA A 450 -14.54 -7.05 -9.65
CA ALA A 450 -14.58 -8.51 -9.77
C ALA A 450 -14.33 -9.02 -11.20
N SER A 451 -14.96 -8.36 -12.18
CA SER A 451 -14.82 -8.70 -13.60
C SER A 451 -13.38 -8.51 -14.08
N TRP A 452 -12.77 -7.38 -13.72
CA TRP A 452 -11.38 -7.08 -14.03
C TRP A 452 -10.43 -8.10 -13.39
N VAL A 453 -10.64 -8.41 -12.10
CA VAL A 453 -9.86 -9.41 -11.36
C VAL A 453 -9.87 -10.77 -12.05
N ARG A 454 -11.05 -11.24 -12.46
CA ARG A 454 -11.20 -12.53 -13.17
C ARG A 454 -10.48 -12.53 -14.52
N SER A 455 -10.45 -11.39 -15.22
CA SER A 455 -9.82 -11.28 -16.53
C SER A 455 -8.29 -11.40 -16.50
N GLN A 456 -7.64 -11.04 -15.38
CA GLN A 456 -6.19 -10.92 -15.31
C GLN A 456 -5.43 -12.24 -15.16
N ARG A 457 -6.10 -13.39 -14.93
CA ARG A 457 -5.57 -14.78 -14.80
C ARG A 457 -4.41 -15.03 -13.80
N ARG A 458 -3.62 -14.02 -13.40
CA ARG A 458 -2.53 -14.05 -12.41
C ARG A 458 -2.39 -12.68 -11.76
N MET A 459 -3.09 -12.46 -10.64
CA MET A 459 -2.78 -11.31 -9.79
C MET A 459 -1.54 -11.58 -8.94
N VAL A 460 -0.59 -10.65 -8.99
CA VAL A 460 0.51 -10.56 -8.03
C VAL A 460 -0.06 -9.90 -6.78
N GLY A 461 -0.54 -10.72 -5.86
CA GLY A 461 -1.48 -10.32 -4.80
C GLY A 461 -1.06 -9.26 -3.78
N THR A 462 -1.81 -8.16 -3.73
CA THR A 462 -2.21 -7.36 -2.54
C THR A 462 -3.06 -6.15 -2.96
N SER A 463 -3.05 -5.79 -4.24
CA SER A 463 -3.60 -4.53 -4.77
C SER A 463 -5.13 -4.42 -4.86
N ASN A 464 -5.89 -5.46 -4.50
CA ASN A 464 -7.36 -5.44 -4.58
C ASN A 464 -8.06 -5.89 -3.30
N ARG A 465 -7.53 -5.47 -2.15
CA ARG A 465 -8.18 -5.70 -0.86
C ARG A 465 -9.42 -4.82 -0.72
N GLU A 466 -10.42 -5.36 -0.07
CA GLU A 466 -11.57 -4.64 0.42
C GLU A 466 -11.13 -3.60 1.46
N GLN A 467 -11.49 -2.35 1.22
CA GLN A 467 -11.20 -1.23 2.10
C GLN A 467 -12.48 -0.42 2.33
N VAL A 468 -12.58 0.20 3.51
CA VAL A 468 -13.65 1.12 3.81
C VAL A 468 -13.23 2.53 3.42
N GLU A 469 -13.91 3.08 2.40
CA GLU A 469 -13.79 4.49 2.03
C GLU A 469 -14.76 5.31 2.90
N LEU A 470 -14.21 6.30 3.59
CA LEU A 470 -14.96 7.26 4.41
C LEU A 470 -14.92 8.63 3.76
N GLY A 471 -16.08 9.19 3.45
CA GLY A 471 -16.21 10.54 2.89
C GLY A 471 -16.22 11.61 3.99
N VAL A 472 -15.10 11.84 4.68
CA VAL A 472 -14.96 12.90 5.69
C VAL A 472 -14.61 14.23 5.00
N VAL A 473 -15.60 14.87 4.37
CA VAL A 473 -15.36 16.04 3.51
C VAL A 473 -14.71 17.19 4.29
N GLY A 474 -13.67 17.79 3.72
CA GLY A 474 -12.86 18.86 4.29
C GLY A 474 -11.77 18.39 5.25
N ARG A 475 -11.61 17.07 5.45
CA ARG A 475 -10.52 16.46 6.22
C ARG A 475 -9.85 15.37 5.38
N TRP A 476 -8.53 15.33 5.40
CA TRP A 476 -7.76 14.32 4.71
C TRP A 476 -7.66 13.05 5.55
N VAL A 477 -8.23 11.94 5.05
CA VAL A 477 -8.19 10.64 5.73
C VAL A 477 -7.00 9.84 5.21
N LEU A 478 -6.06 9.53 6.11
CA LEU A 478 -4.84 8.77 5.84
C LEU A 478 -4.84 7.46 6.61
N ASP A 479 -5.32 6.38 5.98
CA ASP A 479 -5.22 5.03 6.53
C ASP A 479 -3.84 4.43 6.19
N LEU A 480 -3.00 4.25 7.22
CA LEU A 480 -1.62 3.83 7.06
C LEU A 480 -1.47 2.42 6.52
N ARG A 481 -2.43 1.52 6.80
CA ARG A 481 -2.38 0.17 6.22
C ARG A 481 -2.51 0.24 4.71
N LEU A 482 -3.43 1.06 4.18
CA LEU A 482 -3.66 1.19 2.74
C LEU A 482 -2.46 1.77 2.01
N ILE A 483 -1.72 2.66 2.68
CA ILE A 483 -0.50 3.28 2.16
C ILE A 483 0.63 2.25 2.12
N LEU A 484 0.86 1.55 3.23
CA LEU A 484 1.87 0.49 3.33
C LEU A 484 1.57 -0.68 2.38
N GLU A 485 0.31 -1.04 2.15
CA GLU A 485 -0.08 -2.07 1.17
C GLU A 485 0.31 -1.71 -0.28
N ARG A 486 0.48 -0.42 -0.58
CA ARG A 486 0.86 0.08 -1.90
C ARG A 486 2.37 0.32 -2.03
N GLU A 487 2.98 0.82 -0.96
CA GLU A 487 4.38 1.27 -0.96
C GLU A 487 5.34 0.16 -0.53
N GLU A 488 4.90 -0.71 0.39
CA GLU A 488 5.74 -1.72 1.02
C GLU A 488 5.28 -3.15 0.70
N ARG A 489 6.20 -4.11 0.89
CA ARG A 489 5.95 -5.53 0.61
C ARG A 489 6.02 -6.36 1.89
N MET A 490 4.86 -6.53 2.53
CA MET A 490 4.72 -7.28 3.78
C MET A 490 4.00 -8.64 3.58
N ARG A 491 4.07 -9.56 4.55
CA ARG A 491 3.47 -10.91 4.49
C ARG A 491 2.03 -10.95 5.00
N THR A 492 1.70 -10.17 6.02
CA THR A 492 0.37 -10.11 6.67
C THR A 492 -0.19 -8.69 6.70
N TYR A 493 0.65 -7.65 6.64
CA TYR A 493 0.24 -6.24 6.79
C TYR A 493 -0.49 -6.00 8.13
N SER A 494 -0.12 -6.74 9.17
CA SER A 494 -0.53 -6.40 10.53
C SER A 494 0.25 -5.18 11.02
N LEU A 495 -0.30 -4.44 11.99
CA LEU A 495 0.42 -3.36 12.65
C LEU A 495 1.74 -3.86 13.27
N GLN A 496 1.74 -5.10 13.78
CA GLN A 496 2.90 -5.75 14.36
C GLN A 496 4.02 -5.97 13.34
N GLU A 497 3.72 -6.52 12.16
CA GLU A 497 4.71 -6.71 11.09
C GLU A 497 5.19 -5.35 10.55
N ALA A 498 4.27 -4.39 10.36
CA ALA A 498 4.63 -3.04 9.91
C ALA A 498 5.59 -2.36 10.89
N SER A 499 5.34 -2.48 12.20
CA SER A 499 6.22 -1.97 13.25
C SER A 499 7.61 -2.60 13.20
N GLU A 500 7.71 -3.92 13.09
CA GLU A 500 9.00 -4.61 13.06
C GLU A 500 9.78 -4.27 11.79
N MET A 501 9.12 -4.20 10.64
CA MET A 501 9.77 -3.95 9.36
C MET A 501 10.19 -2.49 9.17
N MET A 502 9.33 -1.53 9.54
CA MET A 502 9.57 -0.10 9.27
C MET A 502 10.27 0.62 10.42
N LEU A 503 9.97 0.22 11.67
CA LEU A 503 10.50 0.87 12.87
C LEU A 503 11.53 0.02 13.60
N GLY A 504 11.72 -1.26 13.23
CA GLY A 504 12.64 -2.17 13.92
C GLY A 504 12.15 -2.64 15.30
N HIS A 505 10.86 -2.41 15.61
CA HIS A 505 10.30 -2.69 16.92
C HIS A 505 9.24 -3.79 16.89
N ARG A 506 9.44 -4.80 17.72
CA ARG A 506 8.41 -5.80 17.98
C ARG A 506 7.29 -5.20 18.81
N LEU A 507 6.07 -5.53 18.44
CA LEU A 507 4.87 -5.12 19.13
C LEU A 507 4.11 -6.36 19.62
N GLU A 508 3.62 -6.29 20.85
CA GLU A 508 2.78 -7.35 21.38
C GLU A 508 1.38 -7.33 20.74
N ARG A 509 0.67 -8.44 20.86
CA ARG A 509 -0.70 -8.58 20.40
C ARG A 509 -1.46 -9.47 21.38
N PHE A 510 -2.68 -9.07 21.72
CA PHE A 510 -3.56 -9.87 22.58
C PHE A 510 -4.72 -10.45 21.79
N GLY A 511 -5.08 -11.69 22.13
CA GLY A 511 -6.32 -12.30 21.67
C GLY A 511 -7.53 -11.67 22.35
N LYS A 512 -8.69 -11.71 21.69
CA LYS A 512 -9.96 -11.14 22.18
C LYS A 512 -10.36 -11.63 23.58
N VAL A 513 -10.12 -12.91 23.88
CA VAL A 513 -10.41 -13.52 25.20
C VAL A 513 -9.59 -12.86 26.31
N VAL A 514 -8.29 -12.68 26.07
CA VAL A 514 -7.35 -12.07 27.03
C VAL A 514 -7.70 -10.61 27.28
N LEU A 515 -8.10 -9.87 26.24
CA LEU A 515 -8.59 -8.49 26.38
C LEU A 515 -9.84 -8.42 27.26
N GLY A 516 -10.82 -9.30 27.03
CA GLY A 516 -12.04 -9.38 27.86
C GLY A 516 -11.73 -9.74 29.31
N GLU A 517 -10.78 -10.65 29.54
CA GLU A 517 -10.35 -11.02 30.89
C GLU A 517 -9.62 -9.88 31.62
N MET A 518 -8.72 -9.18 30.95
CA MET A 518 -8.04 -8.01 31.51
C MET A 518 -9.04 -6.91 31.90
N TRP A 519 -10.02 -6.64 31.04
CA TRP A 519 -11.07 -5.65 31.33
C TRP A 519 -11.87 -6.01 32.59
N ARG A 520 -12.26 -7.28 32.71
CA ARG A 520 -13.04 -7.82 33.83
C ARG A 520 -12.27 -7.82 35.14
N LYS A 521 -10.99 -8.22 35.10
CA LYS A 521 -10.09 -8.20 36.27
C LYS A 521 -9.64 -6.79 36.69
N GLY A 522 -10.17 -5.74 36.06
CA GLY A 522 -9.84 -4.35 36.40
C GLY A 522 -8.43 -3.93 35.97
N ARG A 523 -7.78 -4.66 35.05
CA ARG A 523 -6.42 -4.34 34.55
C ARG A 523 -6.44 -3.21 33.51
N ARG A 524 -7.09 -2.09 33.85
CA ARG A 524 -7.37 -0.99 32.91
C ARG A 524 -6.11 -0.28 32.44
N GLU A 525 -5.20 0.06 33.35
CA GLU A 525 -3.93 0.70 33.00
C GLU A 525 -3.11 -0.12 31.99
N ARG A 526 -3.15 -1.46 32.08
CA ARG A 526 -2.45 -2.34 31.13
C ARG A 526 -3.03 -2.26 29.72
N LEU A 527 -4.36 -2.20 29.62
CA LEU A 527 -5.09 -2.02 28.35
C LEU A 527 -4.87 -0.61 27.80
N GLU A 528 -4.88 0.39 28.66
CA GLU A 528 -4.61 1.79 28.33
C GLU A 528 -3.21 1.96 27.73
N ARG A 529 -2.17 1.40 28.38
CA ARG A 529 -0.79 1.36 27.84
C ARG A 529 -0.70 0.61 26.50
N TYR A 530 -1.42 -0.51 26.36
CA TYR A 530 -1.42 -1.31 25.13
C TYR A 530 -1.96 -0.51 23.93
N ILE A 531 -3.15 0.07 24.04
CA ILE A 531 -3.76 0.82 22.93
C ILE A 531 -3.01 2.12 22.62
N ALA A 532 -2.46 2.77 23.64
CA ALA A 532 -1.68 3.98 23.46
C ALA A 532 -0.38 3.71 22.69
N ARG A 533 0.23 2.54 22.87
CA ARG A 533 1.38 2.10 22.08
C ARG A 533 1.02 1.86 20.61
N GLU A 534 -0.13 1.26 20.32
CA GLU A 534 -0.59 1.07 18.93
C GLU A 534 -0.77 2.42 18.20
N ALA A 535 -1.43 3.40 18.83
CA ALA A 535 -1.58 4.73 18.26
C ALA A 535 -0.23 5.41 17.98
N ARG A 536 0.74 5.22 18.90
CA ARG A 536 2.08 5.80 18.77
C ARG A 536 2.90 5.15 17.66
N VAL A 537 2.81 3.83 17.51
CA VAL A 537 3.38 3.11 16.37
C VAL A 537 2.76 3.61 15.07
N GLY A 538 1.44 3.80 15.02
CA GLY A 538 0.76 4.41 13.87
C GLY A 538 1.38 5.77 13.49
N LEU A 539 1.49 6.70 14.45
CA LEU A 539 2.12 8.00 14.19
C LEU A 539 3.60 7.87 13.76
N GLY A 540 4.35 6.95 14.38
CA GLY A 540 5.73 6.65 14.03
C GLY A 540 5.88 6.12 12.59
N LEU A 541 4.98 5.25 12.14
CA LEU A 541 4.93 4.77 10.76
C LEU A 541 4.68 5.91 9.77
N MET A 542 3.74 6.81 10.08
CA MET A 542 3.45 7.99 9.24
C MET A 542 4.69 8.90 9.09
N ARG A 543 5.37 9.20 10.21
CA ARG A 543 6.59 10.03 10.22
C ARG A 543 7.76 9.35 9.51
N LYS A 544 8.05 8.09 9.85
CA LYS A 544 9.17 7.34 9.25
C LYS A 544 9.00 7.13 7.74
N GLY A 545 7.76 6.90 7.30
CA GLY A 545 7.42 6.78 5.88
C GLY A 545 7.31 8.12 5.14
N GLN A 546 7.41 9.26 5.82
CA GLN A 546 7.24 10.60 5.24
C GLN A 546 5.94 10.71 4.40
N VAL A 547 4.87 10.10 4.91
CA VAL A 547 3.63 9.85 4.16
C VAL A 547 2.98 11.15 3.70
N VAL A 548 2.91 12.14 4.60
CA VAL A 548 2.27 13.44 4.34
C VAL A 548 3.02 14.19 3.24
N VAL A 549 4.34 14.30 3.36
CA VAL A 549 5.21 14.99 2.39
C VAL A 549 5.12 14.33 1.02
N SER A 550 5.27 13.01 0.96
CA SER A 550 5.21 12.26 -0.30
C SER A 550 3.86 12.40 -1.00
N ALA A 551 2.75 12.40 -0.25
CA ALA A 551 1.42 12.56 -0.84
C ALA A 551 1.11 14.00 -1.24
N VAL A 552 1.59 15.02 -0.49
CA VAL A 552 1.51 16.43 -0.88
C VAL A 552 2.26 16.70 -2.18
N GLU A 553 3.52 16.26 -2.27
CA GLU A 553 4.32 16.47 -3.48
C GLU A 553 3.73 15.74 -4.68
N MET A 554 3.20 14.53 -4.48
CA MET A 554 2.46 13.82 -5.53
C MET A 554 1.20 14.57 -5.95
N ALA A 555 0.43 15.14 -5.01
CA ALA A 555 -0.79 15.91 -5.34
C ALA A 555 -0.46 17.18 -6.13
N ARG A 556 0.60 17.89 -5.76
CA ARG A 556 1.11 19.08 -6.46
C ARG A 556 1.57 18.74 -7.88
N VAL A 557 2.41 17.71 -8.02
CA VAL A 557 2.93 17.26 -9.33
C VAL A 557 1.81 16.73 -10.23
N CYS A 558 0.80 16.04 -9.70
CA CYS A 558 -0.29 15.50 -10.51
C CYS A 558 -1.42 16.51 -10.76
N GLY A 559 -1.58 17.51 -9.89
CA GLY A 559 -2.65 18.49 -9.94
C GLY A 559 -4.03 17.93 -9.59
N ILE A 560 -4.11 16.99 -8.64
CA ILE A 560 -5.35 16.32 -8.17
C ILE A 560 -5.52 16.47 -6.66
N ASN A 561 -6.73 16.21 -6.13
CA ASN A 561 -6.99 16.24 -4.69
C ASN A 561 -6.10 15.26 -3.89
N LEU A 562 -5.77 15.60 -2.63
CA LEU A 562 -4.96 14.78 -1.73
C LEU A 562 -5.55 13.38 -1.51
N ASN A 563 -6.86 13.29 -1.24
CA ASN A 563 -7.57 12.02 -1.10
C ASN A 563 -7.46 11.14 -2.35
N ASP A 564 -7.34 11.73 -3.55
CA ASP A 564 -7.25 10.99 -4.81
C ASP A 564 -5.87 10.37 -5.05
N VAL A 565 -4.80 11.00 -4.54
CA VAL A 565 -3.44 10.44 -4.56
C VAL A 565 -3.38 9.10 -3.83
N VAL A 566 -4.03 9.03 -2.66
CA VAL A 566 -4.02 7.87 -1.78
C VAL A 566 -5.07 6.83 -2.18
N SER A 567 -6.25 7.24 -2.65
CA SER A 567 -7.35 6.31 -2.90
C SER A 567 -7.41 5.75 -4.32
N LYS A 568 -6.94 6.49 -5.34
CA LYS A 568 -7.12 6.13 -6.77
C LYS A 568 -5.85 5.51 -7.38
N GLY A 569 -6.02 4.94 -8.57
CA GLY A 569 -4.94 4.30 -9.33
C GLY A 569 -4.04 5.27 -10.10
N GLN A 570 -2.88 4.77 -10.54
CA GLN A 570 -1.82 5.56 -11.18
C GLN A 570 -2.28 6.34 -12.42
N MET A 571 -3.23 5.79 -13.21
CA MET A 571 -3.67 6.42 -14.45
C MET A 571 -4.32 7.79 -14.24
N ARG A 572 -4.97 8.03 -13.10
CA ARG A 572 -5.59 9.34 -12.79
C ARG A 572 -4.54 10.43 -12.57
N ARG A 573 -3.35 10.05 -12.09
CA ARG A 573 -2.23 10.97 -11.77
C ARG A 573 -1.70 11.69 -13.01
N LEU A 574 -1.82 11.07 -14.17
CA LEU A 574 -1.41 11.68 -15.44
C LEU A 574 -2.50 12.53 -16.10
N TYR A 575 -3.76 12.14 -15.95
CA TYR A 575 -4.84 12.69 -16.76
C TYR A 575 -4.97 14.21 -16.56
N GLY A 576 -4.92 14.71 -15.32
CA GLY A 576 -4.94 16.15 -15.05
C GLY A 576 -3.80 16.92 -15.73
N GLN A 577 -2.60 16.35 -15.78
CA GLN A 577 -1.44 16.96 -16.42
C GLN A 577 -1.59 17.06 -17.94
N LEU A 578 -2.10 16.00 -18.58
CA LEU A 578 -2.41 16.03 -20.01
C LEU A 578 -3.36 17.19 -20.35
N PHE A 579 -4.43 17.37 -19.58
CA PHE A 579 -5.40 18.46 -19.80
C PHE A 579 -4.79 19.84 -19.61
N ARG A 580 -3.87 20.03 -18.65
CA ARG A 580 -3.17 21.32 -18.46
C ARG A 580 -2.31 21.67 -19.68
N PHE A 581 -1.50 20.72 -20.15
CA PHE A 581 -0.62 20.94 -21.30
C PHE A 581 -1.41 21.17 -22.59
N CYS A 582 -2.50 20.42 -22.79
CA CYS A 582 -3.40 20.58 -23.93
C CYS A 582 -4.11 21.94 -23.89
N GLY A 583 -4.72 22.28 -22.74
CA GLY A 583 -5.48 23.52 -22.56
C GLY A 583 -4.64 24.78 -22.80
N ALA A 584 -3.40 24.80 -22.27
CA ALA A 584 -2.44 25.90 -22.49
C ALA A 584 -2.06 26.11 -23.96
N ARG A 585 -2.32 25.13 -24.84
CA ARG A 585 -1.99 25.16 -26.27
C ARG A 585 -3.23 25.18 -27.17
N GLY A 586 -4.43 25.36 -26.60
CA GLY A 586 -5.68 25.32 -27.36
C GLY A 586 -6.01 23.94 -27.94
N ILE A 587 -5.41 22.87 -27.40
CA ILE A 587 -5.66 21.49 -27.81
C ILE A 587 -6.80 20.92 -26.97
N VAL A 588 -7.75 20.25 -27.61
CA VAL A 588 -8.89 19.61 -26.96
C VAL A 588 -8.74 18.09 -26.91
N VAL A 589 -9.04 17.50 -25.75
CA VAL A 589 -8.89 16.07 -25.48
C VAL A 589 -10.21 15.34 -25.75
N PRO A 590 -10.23 14.25 -26.54
CA PRO A 590 -11.48 13.55 -26.84
C PRO A 590 -12.04 12.84 -25.61
N SER A 591 -13.37 12.78 -25.53
CA SER A 591 -14.11 12.03 -24.53
C SER A 591 -14.06 10.56 -24.92
N GLY A 592 -12.97 9.89 -24.51
CA GLY A 592 -12.51 8.59 -25.02
C GLY A 592 -13.54 7.52 -25.36
N GLN A 593 -13.25 6.77 -26.43
CA GLN A 593 -13.93 5.52 -26.79
C GLN A 593 -13.16 4.32 -26.17
N ARG A 594 -13.88 3.33 -25.63
CA ARG A 594 -13.26 2.10 -25.14
C ARG A 594 -13.13 1.11 -26.30
N TYR A 595 -11.90 0.78 -26.65
CA TYR A 595 -11.63 -0.30 -27.60
C TYR A 595 -11.39 -1.61 -26.83
N ASP A 596 -11.94 -2.72 -27.31
CA ASP A 596 -11.76 -4.05 -26.69
C ASP A 596 -10.45 -4.73 -27.15
N SER A 597 -9.49 -3.96 -27.64
CA SER A 597 -8.25 -4.46 -28.23
C SER A 597 -7.15 -4.64 -27.17
N GLN A 598 -6.37 -5.70 -27.31
CA GLN A 598 -5.23 -6.00 -26.44
C GLN A 598 -3.92 -5.75 -27.18
N MET A 599 -2.87 -5.38 -26.43
CA MET A 599 -1.52 -5.32 -26.98
C MET A 599 -1.10 -6.71 -27.45
N THR A 600 -0.49 -6.80 -28.63
CA THR A 600 0.08 -8.07 -29.13
C THR A 600 1.56 -8.19 -28.79
N GLU A 601 2.26 -7.06 -28.67
CA GLU A 601 3.69 -7.00 -28.38
C GLU A 601 3.98 -6.96 -26.88
N GLY A 602 5.13 -7.52 -26.49
CA GLY A 602 5.60 -7.56 -25.11
C GLY A 602 7.09 -7.20 -25.00
N PRO A 603 7.56 -6.84 -23.80
CA PRO A 603 8.95 -6.45 -23.58
C PRO A 603 9.92 -7.62 -23.85
N VAL A 604 11.06 -7.31 -24.47
CA VAL A 604 12.10 -8.30 -24.80
C VAL A 604 12.85 -8.72 -23.54
N ASN A 605 13.00 -10.04 -23.35
CA ASN A 605 13.76 -10.62 -22.24
C ASN A 605 14.56 -11.82 -22.76
N TRP A 606 15.89 -11.69 -22.79
CA TRP A 606 16.77 -12.76 -23.23
C TRP A 606 16.90 -13.85 -22.18
N MET A 607 17.25 -15.07 -22.61
CA MET A 607 17.60 -16.12 -21.65
C MET A 607 19.02 -15.82 -21.11
N PRO A 608 19.24 -15.81 -19.79
CA PRO A 608 20.59 -15.64 -19.26
C PRO A 608 21.46 -16.85 -19.64
N ARG A 609 22.77 -16.62 -19.78
CA ARG A 609 23.76 -17.70 -19.68
C ARG A 609 23.83 -18.16 -18.23
N VAL A 610 23.05 -19.21 -17.95
CA VAL A 610 22.84 -19.74 -16.61
C VAL A 610 24.16 -20.26 -16.03
N GLY A 611 24.46 -19.90 -14.79
CA GLY A 611 25.66 -20.34 -14.11
C GLY A 611 25.98 -19.56 -12.83
N TYR A 612 26.97 -20.08 -12.11
CA TYR A 612 27.57 -19.46 -10.94
C TYR A 612 29.03 -19.07 -11.27
N ASP A 613 29.34 -17.78 -11.14
CA ASP A 613 30.64 -17.20 -11.51
C ASP A 613 31.34 -16.58 -10.29
N MET A 614 32.57 -17.04 -10.04
CA MET A 614 33.46 -16.56 -8.98
C MET A 614 34.76 -15.94 -9.53
N GLU A 615 34.92 -15.92 -10.85
CA GLU A 615 36.18 -15.53 -11.50
C GLU A 615 36.02 -14.23 -12.26
N ASN A 616 34.84 -13.99 -12.82
CA ASN A 616 34.59 -12.90 -13.75
C ASN A 616 33.41 -12.04 -13.28
N PRO A 617 33.61 -10.73 -13.08
CA PRO A 617 32.54 -9.81 -12.75
C PRO A 617 31.49 -9.67 -13.86
N VAL A 618 30.24 -9.41 -13.46
CA VAL A 618 29.14 -9.08 -14.38
C VAL A 618 28.72 -7.64 -14.14
N ILE A 619 28.98 -6.77 -15.11
CA ILE A 619 28.58 -5.36 -15.11
C ILE A 619 27.11 -5.28 -15.51
N VAL A 620 26.32 -4.52 -14.77
CA VAL A 620 24.91 -4.24 -15.09
C VAL A 620 24.79 -2.81 -15.60
N LEU A 621 24.33 -2.68 -16.84
CA LEU A 621 24.04 -1.40 -17.48
C LEU A 621 22.53 -1.28 -17.70
N ASP A 622 21.92 -0.15 -17.34
CA ASP A 622 20.47 0.06 -17.42
C ASP A 622 20.13 1.33 -18.22
N PHE A 623 19.07 1.29 -19.02
CA PHE A 623 18.62 2.46 -19.77
C PHE A 623 17.93 3.48 -18.87
N ARG A 624 18.42 4.72 -18.89
CA ARG A 624 17.83 5.81 -18.12
C ARG A 624 16.42 6.13 -18.62
N SER A 625 15.40 5.67 -17.89
CA SER A 625 13.98 5.91 -18.23
C SER A 625 13.64 5.48 -19.66
N LEU A 626 13.94 4.24 -20.03
CA LEU A 626 13.82 3.70 -21.40
C LEU A 626 12.58 4.18 -22.17
N TYR A 627 11.37 3.85 -21.69
CA TYR A 627 10.14 4.18 -22.43
C TYR A 627 9.88 5.69 -22.54
N PRO A 628 9.98 6.51 -21.47
CA PRO A 628 9.99 7.96 -21.61
C PRO A 628 10.98 8.48 -22.65
N SER A 629 12.20 7.95 -22.66
CA SER A 629 13.26 8.39 -23.59
C SER A 629 12.94 8.04 -25.04
N ILE A 630 12.35 6.86 -25.30
CA ILE A 630 11.86 6.45 -26.63
C ILE A 630 10.73 7.36 -27.11
N LEU A 631 9.75 7.66 -26.24
CA LEU A 631 8.63 8.53 -26.59
C LEU A 631 9.13 9.92 -27.01
N ILE A 632 10.16 10.44 -26.33
CA ILE A 632 10.79 11.71 -26.67
C ILE A 632 11.59 11.63 -27.98
N SER A 633 12.54 10.69 -28.09
CA SER A 633 13.48 10.64 -29.22
C SER A 633 12.79 10.34 -30.54
N ARG A 634 11.75 9.50 -30.53
CA ARG A 634 10.95 9.13 -31.71
C ARG A 634 9.71 10.01 -31.90
N ASN A 635 9.53 11.06 -31.09
CA ASN A 635 8.38 11.97 -31.14
C ASN A 635 7.00 11.26 -31.12
N LEU A 636 6.88 10.18 -30.35
CA LEU A 636 5.70 9.33 -30.32
C LEU A 636 4.61 9.99 -29.47
N CYS A 637 3.53 10.42 -30.11
CA CYS A 637 2.43 11.11 -29.43
C CYS A 637 1.10 10.92 -30.17
N TYR A 638 0.00 11.03 -29.43
CA TYR A 638 -1.35 11.17 -29.98
C TYR A 638 -1.45 12.26 -31.07
N SER A 639 -0.80 13.40 -30.83
CA SER A 639 -0.86 14.59 -31.67
C SER A 639 0.08 14.57 -32.87
N THR A 640 0.94 13.57 -32.99
CA THR A 640 1.91 13.38 -34.09
C THR A 640 1.58 12.14 -34.91
N LEU A 641 0.77 11.22 -34.40
CA LEU A 641 0.24 10.08 -35.15
C LEU A 641 -0.54 10.57 -36.37
N LEU A 642 -0.17 10.14 -37.58
CA LEU A 642 -0.86 10.56 -38.81
C LEU A 642 -2.19 9.84 -38.98
N ALA A 643 -3.19 10.53 -39.52
CA ALA A 643 -4.43 9.89 -39.96
C ALA A 643 -4.21 9.14 -41.28
N SER A 644 -3.46 9.75 -42.20
CA SER A 644 -3.00 9.13 -43.45
C SER A 644 -1.51 9.42 -43.68
N PRO A 645 -0.72 8.46 -44.20
CA PRO A 645 0.65 8.76 -44.64
C PRO A 645 0.69 9.80 -45.77
N SER A 646 -0.39 9.96 -46.56
CA SER A 646 -0.48 11.00 -47.59
C SER A 646 -0.58 12.42 -47.05
N ASP A 647 -0.77 12.59 -45.73
CA ASP A 647 -0.88 13.91 -45.11
C ASP A 647 0.45 14.67 -45.07
N LEU A 648 1.58 13.97 -45.20
CA LEU A 648 2.93 14.54 -45.19
C LEU A 648 3.81 13.86 -46.23
N PRO A 649 4.86 14.53 -46.75
CA PRO A 649 5.87 13.87 -47.56
C PRO A 649 6.66 12.85 -46.71
N GLU A 650 7.23 11.82 -47.35
CA GLU A 650 7.94 10.74 -46.65
C GLU A 650 9.15 11.22 -45.84
N SER A 651 9.74 12.37 -46.20
CA SER A 651 10.82 13.01 -45.45
C SER A 651 10.40 13.48 -44.05
N ASP A 652 9.11 13.68 -43.83
CA ASP A 652 8.55 14.42 -42.71
C ASP A 652 7.84 13.54 -41.67
N TYR A 653 7.81 12.22 -41.89
CA TYR A 653 7.29 11.25 -40.93
C TYR A 653 8.24 10.07 -40.72
N THR A 654 8.00 9.32 -39.65
CA THR A 654 8.64 8.04 -39.35
C THR A 654 7.59 6.96 -39.21
N GLN A 655 7.83 5.79 -39.81
CA GLN A 655 6.97 4.63 -39.63
C GLN A 655 7.14 4.06 -38.22
N GLY A 656 6.03 3.77 -37.55
CA GLY A 656 5.99 3.07 -36.27
C GLY A 656 6.17 1.56 -36.44
N TYR A 657 6.35 0.87 -35.32
CA TYR A 657 6.57 -0.58 -35.26
C TYR A 657 5.41 -1.29 -34.56
N GLY A 658 5.18 -2.56 -34.90
CA GLY A 658 4.10 -3.38 -34.35
C GLY A 658 3.16 -3.91 -35.45
N PRO A 659 2.07 -4.59 -35.06
CA PRO A 659 1.12 -5.20 -36.00
C PRO A 659 0.34 -4.15 -36.81
N THR A 660 0.12 -2.98 -36.22
CA THR A 660 -0.65 -1.90 -36.86
C THR A 660 0.30 -0.96 -37.58
N ARG A 661 0.20 -0.88 -38.91
CA ARG A 661 0.95 0.08 -39.70
C ARG A 661 0.54 1.50 -39.31
N CYS A 662 1.47 2.27 -38.77
CA CYS A 662 1.24 3.64 -38.30
C CYS A 662 2.45 4.53 -38.63
N PHE A 663 2.22 5.84 -38.61
CA PHE A 663 3.23 6.84 -38.95
C PHE A 663 3.14 8.02 -37.99
N PHE A 664 4.27 8.60 -37.64
CA PHE A 664 4.37 9.73 -36.72
C PHE A 664 5.11 10.89 -37.39
N ALA A 665 4.57 12.10 -37.31
CA ALA A 665 5.23 13.31 -37.77
C ALA A 665 6.56 13.53 -37.02
N LYS A 666 7.59 13.97 -37.73
CA LYS A 666 8.89 14.31 -37.12
C LYS A 666 8.82 15.61 -36.31
N PRO A 667 9.74 15.82 -35.35
CA PRO A 667 9.74 17.00 -34.48
C PRO A 667 9.72 18.35 -35.21
N HIS A 668 10.40 18.47 -36.35
CA HIS A 668 10.47 19.72 -37.12
C HIS A 668 9.13 20.10 -37.77
N VAL A 669 8.22 19.13 -37.96
CA VAL A 669 6.87 19.35 -38.48
C VAL A 669 5.92 19.70 -37.34
N LYS A 670 5.92 18.87 -36.30
CA LYS A 670 5.08 19.04 -35.12
C LYS A 670 5.69 18.34 -33.92
N GLU A 671 5.93 19.12 -32.86
CA GLU A 671 6.33 18.57 -31.58
C GLU A 671 5.15 17.90 -30.86
N GLY A 672 5.35 16.68 -30.36
CA GLY A 672 4.33 15.93 -29.64
C GLY A 672 4.07 16.44 -28.22
N ILE A 673 2.81 16.40 -27.79
CA ILE A 673 2.40 16.77 -26.41
C ILE A 673 2.98 15.82 -25.35
N VAL A 674 3.03 14.53 -25.62
CA VAL A 674 3.61 13.53 -24.72
C VAL A 674 5.13 13.77 -24.54
N PRO A 675 5.94 13.90 -25.61
CA PRO A 675 7.34 14.34 -25.52
C PRO A 675 7.53 15.62 -24.70
N LEU A 676 6.70 16.64 -24.92
CA LEU A 676 6.76 17.91 -24.17
C LEU A 676 6.55 17.71 -22.67
N ILE A 677 5.52 16.95 -22.28
CA ILE A 677 5.24 16.66 -20.86
C ILE A 677 6.42 15.89 -20.24
N LEU A 678 6.95 14.90 -20.94
CA LEU A 678 8.06 14.08 -20.45
C LEU A 678 9.35 14.90 -20.31
N ARG A 679 9.71 15.74 -21.28
CA ARG A 679 10.86 16.65 -21.18
C ARG A 679 10.71 17.62 -20.00
N HIS A 680 9.50 18.14 -19.77
CA HIS A 680 9.22 18.96 -18.61
C HIS A 680 9.47 18.20 -17.30
N PHE A 681 8.90 17.00 -17.13
CA PHE A 681 9.10 16.23 -15.89
C PHE A 681 10.55 15.76 -15.69
N LEU A 682 11.25 15.33 -16.75
CA LEU A 682 12.64 14.89 -16.66
C LEU A 682 13.58 16.06 -16.34
N SER A 683 13.37 17.24 -16.94
CA SER A 683 14.16 18.45 -16.63
C SER A 683 13.90 18.94 -15.21
N GLN A 684 12.64 18.99 -14.77
CA GLN A 684 12.29 19.34 -13.39
C GLN A 684 12.91 18.36 -12.39
N ARG A 685 12.88 17.06 -12.68
CA ARG A 685 13.49 16.04 -11.81
C ARG A 685 15.01 16.21 -11.69
N ARG A 686 15.68 16.62 -12.78
CA ARG A 686 17.12 16.93 -12.77
C ARG A 686 17.43 18.09 -11.83
N LYS A 687 16.72 19.22 -11.99
CA LYS A 687 16.84 20.39 -11.10
C LYS A 687 16.57 20.06 -9.63
N VAL A 688 15.52 19.28 -9.36
CA VAL A 688 15.20 18.84 -7.99
C VAL A 688 16.32 18.00 -7.38
N LYS A 689 16.94 17.10 -8.15
CA LYS A 689 18.11 16.34 -7.68
C LYS A 689 19.32 17.22 -7.42
N GLU A 690 19.58 18.23 -8.25
CA GLU A 690 20.65 19.20 -8.04
C GLU A 690 20.43 20.00 -6.74
N MET A 691 19.22 20.53 -6.54
CA MET A 691 18.84 21.19 -5.28
C MET A 691 18.95 20.26 -4.07
N MET A 692 18.56 18.99 -4.23
CA MET A 692 18.64 17.98 -3.16
C MET A 692 20.09 17.70 -2.78
N ASN A 693 21.02 17.72 -3.73
CA ASN A 693 22.45 17.53 -3.47
C ASN A 693 23.10 18.80 -2.87
N ALA A 694 22.58 19.99 -3.19
CA ALA A 694 23.08 21.26 -2.67
C ALA A 694 22.61 21.57 -1.24
N THR A 695 21.44 21.06 -0.82
CA THR A 695 20.92 21.28 0.53
C THR A 695 21.42 20.26 1.55
N ALA A 696 21.84 20.75 2.71
CA ALA A 696 22.16 19.94 3.88
C ALA A 696 20.96 19.79 4.83
N ASP A 697 19.92 20.59 4.65
CA ASP A 697 18.74 20.60 5.51
C ASP A 697 17.91 19.31 5.29
N PRO A 698 17.76 18.44 6.32
CA PRO A 698 17.02 17.18 6.20
C PRO A 698 15.55 17.38 5.82
N VAL A 699 14.94 18.50 6.22
CA VAL A 699 13.57 18.93 5.90
C VAL A 699 13.43 19.12 4.40
N VAL A 700 14.21 20.07 3.87
CA VAL A 700 14.20 20.41 2.45
C VAL A 700 14.58 19.20 1.61
N ARG A 701 15.53 18.39 2.08
CA ARG A 701 15.93 17.14 1.40
C ARG A 701 14.77 16.14 1.30
N ALA A 702 13.94 16.01 2.34
CA ALA A 702 12.77 15.13 2.32
C ALA A 702 11.72 15.58 1.29
N VAL A 703 11.39 16.88 1.26
CA VAL A 703 10.48 17.46 0.25
C VAL A 703 10.99 17.19 -1.15
N LEU A 704 12.28 17.48 -1.40
CA LEU A 704 12.89 17.31 -2.71
C LEU A 704 12.95 15.83 -3.12
N ASP A 705 13.18 14.91 -2.19
CA ASP A 705 13.11 13.48 -2.47
C ASP A 705 11.66 13.03 -2.78
N GLY A 706 10.68 13.48 -2.02
CA GLY A 706 9.25 13.25 -2.31
C GLY A 706 8.85 13.75 -3.70
N ARG A 707 9.33 14.94 -4.08
CA ARG A 707 9.10 15.54 -5.40
C ARG A 707 9.79 14.78 -6.53
N GLN A 708 11.06 14.39 -6.39
CA GLN A 708 11.75 13.63 -7.44
C GLN A 708 11.15 12.24 -7.64
N LYS A 709 10.70 11.58 -6.56
CA LYS A 709 9.96 10.31 -6.63
C LYS A 709 8.64 10.50 -7.38
N SER A 710 7.91 11.56 -7.06
CA SER A 710 6.63 11.88 -7.71
C SER A 710 6.79 12.11 -9.21
N LEU A 711 7.77 12.93 -9.61
CA LEU A 711 8.10 13.17 -11.02
C LEU A 711 8.50 11.87 -11.75
N LYS A 712 9.29 11.00 -11.11
CA LYS A 712 9.67 9.69 -11.69
C LYS A 712 8.43 8.82 -11.92
N VAL A 713 7.55 8.73 -10.93
CA VAL A 713 6.34 7.89 -11.01
C VAL A 713 5.42 8.36 -12.13
N VAL A 714 5.15 9.67 -12.24
CA VAL A 714 4.29 10.22 -13.27
C VAL A 714 4.91 10.04 -14.67
N ALA A 715 6.21 10.28 -14.82
CA ALA A 715 6.91 10.07 -16.09
C ALA A 715 6.87 8.60 -16.53
N ASN A 716 7.10 7.64 -15.63
CA ASN A 716 7.04 6.21 -15.97
C ASN A 716 5.60 5.73 -16.25
N ALA A 717 4.60 6.34 -15.61
CA ALA A 717 3.20 5.99 -15.83
C ALA A 717 2.67 6.40 -17.22
N MET A 718 3.33 7.35 -17.91
CA MET A 718 2.94 7.84 -19.24
C MET A 718 2.77 6.73 -20.26
N TYR A 719 3.76 5.86 -20.39
CA TYR A 719 3.66 4.73 -21.30
C TYR A 719 2.53 3.77 -20.90
N GLY A 720 2.41 3.44 -19.60
CA GLY A 720 1.35 2.55 -19.12
C GLY A 720 -0.05 3.08 -19.44
N PHE A 721 -0.22 4.40 -19.49
CA PHE A 721 -1.47 5.05 -19.84
C PHE A 721 -1.87 4.88 -21.31
N THR A 722 -0.91 4.79 -22.24
CA THR A 722 -1.20 4.67 -23.68
C THR A 722 -1.59 3.24 -24.06
N GLY A 723 -1.02 2.23 -23.40
CA GLY A 723 -1.31 0.81 -23.68
C GLY A 723 -2.47 0.22 -22.88
N ALA A 724 -2.83 0.81 -21.74
CA ALA A 724 -3.86 0.25 -20.85
C ALA A 724 -5.27 0.28 -21.46
N LYS A 725 -5.95 -0.87 -21.42
CA LYS A 725 -7.33 -1.05 -21.91
C LYS A 725 -8.34 -0.19 -21.15
N GLU A 726 -8.08 0.08 -19.88
CA GLU A 726 -8.91 0.93 -19.03
C GLU A 726 -8.73 2.42 -19.35
N SER A 727 -7.74 2.78 -20.18
CA SER A 727 -7.47 4.15 -20.57
C SER A 727 -8.53 4.64 -21.52
N LYS A 728 -9.09 5.82 -21.23
CA LYS A 728 -9.98 6.53 -22.18
C LYS A 728 -9.21 6.98 -23.44
N LEU A 729 -7.89 7.01 -23.39
CA LEU A 729 -7.03 7.39 -24.51
C LEU A 729 -6.07 6.25 -24.85
N GLN A 730 -6.55 5.00 -24.86
CA GLN A 730 -5.73 3.89 -25.32
C GLN A 730 -5.31 4.13 -26.79
N CYS A 731 -4.03 3.97 -27.08
CA CYS A 731 -3.46 4.08 -28.42
C CYS A 731 -2.42 2.98 -28.59
N LEU A 732 -2.88 1.81 -29.08
CA LEU A 732 -2.03 0.64 -29.31
C LEU A 732 -0.87 0.91 -30.26
N PRO A 733 -1.05 1.61 -31.41
CA PRO A 733 0.07 1.89 -32.30
C PRO A 733 1.24 2.61 -31.62
N LEU A 734 0.92 3.56 -30.73
CA LEU A 734 1.92 4.29 -29.94
C LEU A 734 2.58 3.38 -28.90
N ALA A 735 1.79 2.61 -28.15
CA ALA A 735 2.31 1.71 -27.11
C ALA A 735 3.19 0.59 -27.68
N GLU A 736 2.75 -0.08 -28.75
CA GLU A 736 3.46 -1.18 -29.40
C GLU A 736 4.74 -0.69 -30.08
N THR A 737 4.70 0.45 -30.77
CA THR A 737 5.90 1.08 -31.33
C THR A 737 6.94 1.34 -30.24
N THR A 738 6.50 1.80 -29.06
CA THR A 738 7.39 2.07 -27.93
C THR A 738 8.06 0.79 -27.41
N ILE A 739 7.29 -0.30 -27.21
CA ILE A 739 7.82 -1.59 -26.77
C ILE A 739 8.86 -2.11 -27.77
N VAL A 740 8.49 -2.19 -29.05
CA VAL A 740 9.34 -2.81 -30.08
C VAL A 740 10.63 -2.00 -30.23
N THR A 741 10.55 -0.67 -30.19
CA THR A 741 11.74 0.19 -30.19
C THR A 741 12.67 -0.11 -29.01
N GLY A 742 12.12 -0.39 -27.82
CA GLY A 742 12.93 -0.78 -26.66
C GLY A 742 13.72 -2.08 -26.90
N GLY A 743 13.09 -3.08 -27.52
CA GLY A 743 13.77 -4.31 -27.94
C GLY A 743 14.91 -4.07 -28.93
N LEU A 744 14.66 -3.22 -29.93
CA LEU A 744 15.68 -2.84 -30.92
C LEU A 744 16.87 -2.10 -30.30
N LEU A 745 16.62 -1.21 -29.32
CA LEU A 745 17.68 -0.53 -28.58
C LEU A 745 18.52 -1.50 -27.75
N LEU A 746 17.89 -2.50 -27.13
CA LEU A 746 18.59 -3.53 -26.38
C LEU A 746 19.49 -4.39 -27.28
N GLU A 747 18.97 -4.82 -28.45
CA GLU A 747 19.74 -5.55 -29.45
C GLU A 747 20.93 -4.75 -29.99
N GLU A 748 20.72 -3.46 -30.27
CA GLU A 748 21.78 -2.56 -30.72
C GLU A 748 22.83 -2.34 -29.64
N ALA A 749 22.43 -2.15 -28.37
CA ALA A 749 23.34 -2.04 -27.25
C ALA A 749 24.26 -3.26 -27.14
N LYS A 750 23.68 -4.47 -27.24
CA LYS A 750 24.47 -5.71 -27.24
C LYS A 750 25.48 -5.74 -28.39
N ARG A 751 25.03 -5.43 -29.62
CA ARG A 751 25.89 -5.45 -30.81
C ARG A 751 27.06 -4.48 -30.65
N VAL A 752 26.81 -3.27 -30.14
CA VAL A 752 27.85 -2.25 -29.92
C VAL A 752 28.81 -2.70 -28.82
N ILE A 753 28.29 -3.20 -27.68
CA ILE A 753 29.11 -3.70 -26.58
C ILE A 753 30.04 -4.82 -27.06
N GLU A 754 29.50 -5.83 -27.75
CA GLU A 754 30.26 -6.99 -28.21
C GLU A 754 31.21 -6.64 -29.37
N SER A 755 30.94 -5.63 -30.20
CA SER A 755 31.84 -5.26 -31.30
C SER A 755 32.94 -4.28 -30.90
N LYS A 756 32.65 -3.31 -30.03
CA LYS A 756 33.58 -2.25 -29.64
C LYS A 756 34.54 -2.69 -28.52
N PHE A 757 34.11 -3.57 -27.62
CA PHE A 757 34.87 -3.92 -26.41
C PHE A 757 35.41 -5.35 -26.40
N ASN A 758 35.08 -6.18 -27.40
CA ASN A 758 35.60 -7.54 -27.53
C ASN A 758 36.70 -7.58 -28.61
N VAL A 759 37.84 -6.91 -28.36
CA VAL A 759 38.93 -6.75 -29.34
C VAL A 759 39.92 -7.91 -29.24
N GLU A 760 40.14 -8.61 -30.36
CA GLU A 760 41.17 -9.66 -30.46
C GLU A 760 42.57 -9.06 -30.26
N GLY A 761 43.34 -9.61 -29.32
CA GLY A 761 44.74 -9.20 -29.05
C GLY A 761 44.96 -8.40 -27.75
N GLU A 762 43.90 -7.85 -27.12
CA GLU A 762 44.02 -7.12 -25.84
C GLU A 762 43.88 -8.01 -24.59
N GLY A 763 43.68 -9.33 -24.77
CA GLY A 763 43.55 -10.29 -23.66
C GLY A 763 42.26 -10.17 -22.84
N LYS A 764 41.33 -9.27 -23.22
CA LYS A 764 40.10 -8.96 -22.50
C LYS A 764 38.90 -9.35 -23.36
N ARG A 765 38.19 -10.40 -22.94
CA ARG A 765 36.94 -10.84 -23.58
C ARG A 765 35.76 -10.16 -22.88
N VAL A 766 34.78 -9.70 -23.67
CA VAL A 766 33.55 -9.09 -23.18
C VAL A 766 32.36 -9.80 -23.81
N GLU A 767 31.33 -10.11 -23.02
CA GLU A 767 30.18 -10.87 -23.49
C GLU A 767 28.89 -10.43 -22.82
N VAL A 768 27.82 -10.23 -23.58
CA VAL A 768 26.50 -9.94 -23.01
C VAL A 768 25.80 -11.25 -22.65
N VAL A 769 25.69 -11.52 -21.36
CA VAL A 769 25.21 -12.80 -20.80
C VAL A 769 23.74 -12.82 -20.46
N TYR A 770 23.11 -11.66 -20.28
CA TYR A 770 21.67 -11.52 -20.00
C TYR A 770 21.16 -10.14 -20.42
N GLY A 771 19.86 -10.05 -20.69
CA GLY A 771 19.18 -8.78 -20.98
C GLY A 771 17.71 -8.85 -20.54
N ASP A 772 17.28 -7.84 -19.79
CA ASP A 772 15.95 -7.75 -19.18
C ASP A 772 15.32 -6.41 -19.53
N THR A 773 14.63 -6.34 -20.68
CA THR A 773 13.89 -5.16 -21.18
C THR A 773 14.74 -3.89 -21.35
N ASP A 774 15.16 -3.28 -20.25
CA ASP A 774 15.91 -2.04 -20.11
C ASP A 774 17.35 -2.24 -19.62
N SER A 775 17.76 -3.44 -19.23
CA SER A 775 19.12 -3.70 -18.72
C SER A 775 19.90 -4.75 -19.52
N CYS A 776 21.21 -4.55 -19.61
CA CYS A 776 22.21 -5.42 -20.20
C CYS A 776 23.20 -5.91 -19.13
N PHE A 777 23.46 -7.21 -19.09
CA PHE A 777 24.41 -7.83 -18.17
C PHE A 777 25.63 -8.26 -18.96
N VAL A 778 26.76 -7.62 -18.68
CA VAL A 778 28.00 -7.75 -19.43
C VAL A 778 29.05 -8.45 -18.58
N LYS A 779 29.40 -9.68 -18.95
CA LYS A 779 30.46 -10.42 -18.32
C LYS A 779 31.81 -9.98 -18.87
N VAL A 780 32.74 -9.65 -17.98
CA VAL A 780 34.09 -9.22 -18.33
C VAL A 780 35.12 -10.21 -17.81
N TYR A 781 35.99 -10.70 -18.70
CA TYR A 781 36.96 -11.73 -18.36
C TYR A 781 38.31 -11.12 -17.98
N GLY A 782 38.94 -11.68 -16.93
CA GLY A 782 40.27 -11.27 -16.49
C GLY A 782 40.35 -9.92 -15.77
N MET A 783 39.20 -9.37 -15.35
CA MET A 783 39.11 -8.11 -14.60
C MET A 783 38.73 -8.34 -13.13
N GLY A 784 39.33 -7.56 -12.23
CA GLY A 784 38.87 -7.46 -10.85
C GLY A 784 37.67 -6.52 -10.71
N VAL A 785 37.01 -6.51 -9.55
CA VAL A 785 35.83 -5.65 -9.28
C VAL A 785 36.15 -4.17 -9.49
N ALA A 786 37.27 -3.69 -8.96
CA ALA A 786 37.65 -2.28 -9.07
C ALA A 786 37.81 -1.84 -10.54
N GLU A 787 38.46 -2.68 -11.36
CA GLU A 787 38.60 -2.42 -12.80
C GLU A 787 37.24 -2.51 -13.51
N ALA A 788 36.40 -3.49 -13.16
CA ALA A 788 35.09 -3.68 -13.76
C ALA A 788 34.12 -2.52 -13.48
N VAL A 789 34.19 -1.89 -12.30
CA VAL A 789 33.37 -0.71 -11.96
C VAL A 789 33.73 0.47 -12.86
N GLU A 790 35.03 0.79 -12.99
CA GLU A 790 35.47 1.90 -13.85
C GLU A 790 35.26 1.59 -15.34
N PHE A 791 35.51 0.34 -15.75
CA PHE A 791 35.24 -0.13 -17.11
C PHE A 791 33.75 -0.05 -17.45
N GLY A 792 32.86 -0.39 -16.51
CA GLY A 792 31.41 -0.30 -16.68
C GLY A 792 30.92 1.14 -16.86
N LYS A 793 31.44 2.09 -16.07
CA LYS A 793 31.14 3.52 -16.23
C LYS A 793 31.58 4.05 -17.59
N ARG A 794 32.79 3.70 -18.02
CA ARG A 794 33.31 4.09 -19.34
C ARG A 794 32.49 3.47 -20.47
N MET A 795 32.19 2.17 -20.38
CA MET A 795 31.36 1.46 -21.35
C MET A 795 29.98 2.10 -21.48
N ALA A 796 29.31 2.43 -20.37
CA ALA A 796 28.02 3.08 -20.39
C ALA A 796 28.04 4.42 -21.16
N GLY A 797 29.06 5.26 -20.91
CA GLY A 797 29.24 6.53 -21.62
C GLY A 797 29.49 6.34 -23.12
N GLU A 798 30.45 5.49 -23.48
CA GLU A 798 30.84 5.24 -24.86
C GLU A 798 29.76 4.54 -25.71
N VAL A 799 28.94 3.68 -25.10
CA VAL A 799 27.80 3.06 -25.80
C VAL A 799 26.66 4.05 -25.97
N SER A 800 26.48 4.98 -25.01
CA SER A 800 25.45 6.01 -25.10
C SER A 800 25.65 6.99 -26.25
N GLU A 801 26.89 7.16 -26.74
CA GLU A 801 27.20 8.00 -27.92
C GLU A 801 26.57 7.50 -29.23
N VAL A 802 26.06 6.26 -29.26
CA VAL A 802 25.39 5.69 -30.44
C VAL A 802 24.02 6.30 -30.68
N TRP A 803 23.37 6.84 -29.64
CA TRP A 803 22.01 7.37 -29.73
C TRP A 803 21.97 8.87 -29.42
N ASP A 804 21.00 9.56 -30.03
CA ASP A 804 20.70 10.95 -29.69
C ASP A 804 20.06 11.07 -28.29
N ASP A 805 20.22 12.25 -27.66
CA ASP A 805 19.52 12.59 -26.41
C ASP A 805 18.00 12.41 -26.57
N PRO A 806 17.29 11.84 -25.57
CA PRO A 806 17.73 11.47 -24.22
C PRO A 806 17.99 9.97 -23.99
N VAL A 807 18.25 9.17 -25.04
CA VAL A 807 18.48 7.72 -24.89
C VAL A 807 19.90 7.48 -24.40
N GLN A 808 20.06 6.98 -23.18
CA GLN A 808 21.36 6.76 -22.54
C GLN A 808 21.36 5.48 -21.68
N LEU A 809 22.49 4.78 -21.67
CA LEU A 809 22.81 3.71 -20.72
C LEU A 809 23.56 4.30 -19.52
N GLU A 810 23.18 3.86 -18.33
CA GLU A 810 23.85 4.20 -17.08
C GLU A 810 24.45 2.93 -16.45
N PHE A 811 25.64 3.06 -15.86
CA PHE A 811 26.19 2.02 -15.02
C PHE A 811 25.36 1.92 -13.73
N GLU A 812 24.79 0.74 -13.47
CA GLU A 812 24.03 0.49 -12.25
C GLU A 812 24.94 -0.07 -11.16
N ASN A 813 25.53 -1.24 -11.40
CA ASN A 813 26.45 -1.90 -10.48
C ASN A 813 27.29 -3.00 -11.19
N VAL A 814 28.18 -3.62 -10.42
CA VAL A 814 28.83 -4.89 -10.74
C VAL A 814 28.31 -5.98 -9.80
N LEU A 815 27.98 -7.15 -10.33
CA LEU A 815 27.67 -8.35 -9.57
C LEU A 815 28.89 -9.28 -9.55
N PHE A 816 29.50 -9.47 -8.38
CA PHE A 816 30.65 -10.36 -8.22
C PHE A 816 30.87 -10.82 -6.76
N PRO A 817 30.86 -12.14 -6.47
CA PRO A 817 30.43 -13.25 -7.33
C PRO A 817 28.97 -13.09 -7.81
N SER A 818 28.58 -13.83 -8.85
CA SER A 818 27.23 -13.76 -9.42
C SER A 818 26.62 -15.14 -9.70
N LEU A 819 25.29 -15.19 -9.65
CA LEU A 819 24.47 -16.38 -9.87
C LEU A 819 23.29 -16.03 -10.80
N LEU A 820 23.34 -16.47 -12.06
CA LEU A 820 22.26 -16.32 -13.02
C LEU A 820 21.50 -17.65 -13.16
N VAL A 821 20.21 -17.65 -12.85
CA VAL A 821 19.40 -18.89 -12.81
C VAL A 821 18.39 -18.96 -13.96
N ASN A 822 17.62 -17.89 -14.17
CA ASN A 822 16.61 -17.80 -15.23
C ASN A 822 16.24 -16.32 -15.46
N ARG A 823 15.37 -16.03 -16.44
CA ARG A 823 14.80 -14.70 -16.64
C ARG A 823 14.19 -14.20 -15.33
N LYS A 824 14.56 -12.98 -14.93
CA LYS A 824 14.13 -12.33 -13.67
C LYS A 824 14.47 -13.14 -12.41
N ARG A 825 15.46 -14.04 -12.47
CA ARG A 825 15.91 -14.90 -11.37
C ARG A 825 17.43 -14.94 -11.30
N TYR A 826 18.00 -14.07 -10.48
CA TYR A 826 19.45 -13.99 -10.28
C TYR A 826 19.78 -13.46 -8.87
N ALA A 827 21.03 -13.67 -8.46
CA ALA A 827 21.60 -13.08 -7.27
C ALA A 827 23.08 -12.73 -7.49
N GLY A 828 23.61 -11.79 -6.73
CA GLY A 828 25.03 -11.45 -6.77
C GLY A 828 25.40 -10.49 -5.64
N LEU A 829 26.69 -10.46 -5.28
CA LEU A 829 27.19 -9.42 -4.39
C LEU A 829 27.35 -8.15 -5.21
N SER A 830 26.63 -7.09 -4.83
CA SER A 830 26.52 -5.85 -5.61
C SER A 830 27.60 -4.84 -5.23
N TRP A 831 28.21 -4.22 -6.24
CA TRP A 831 29.28 -3.24 -6.10
C TRP A 831 29.00 -2.01 -6.97
N THR A 832 28.73 -0.88 -6.32
CA THR A 832 28.62 0.45 -6.97
C THR A 832 29.95 1.21 -6.91
N LYS A 833 30.81 0.85 -5.96
CA LYS A 833 32.17 1.36 -5.76
C LYS A 833 33.15 0.21 -5.58
N ALA A 834 34.43 0.49 -5.77
CA ALA A 834 35.48 -0.51 -5.70
C ALA A 834 35.80 -0.96 -4.26
N GLU A 835 35.61 -0.07 -3.28
CA GLU A 835 36.09 -0.27 -1.92
C GLU A 835 35.18 -1.22 -1.13
N ASP A 836 33.86 -1.05 -1.25
CA ASP A 836 32.88 -1.72 -0.40
C ASP A 836 31.70 -2.27 -1.20
N ALA A 837 31.34 -3.53 -0.91
CA ALA A 837 30.14 -4.16 -1.43
C ALA A 837 28.88 -3.54 -0.78
N ASN A 838 27.85 -3.31 -1.59
CA ASN A 838 26.56 -2.79 -1.14
C ASN A 838 25.69 -3.85 -0.43
N GLY A 839 26.04 -5.13 -0.59
CA GLY A 839 25.29 -6.28 -0.06
C GLY A 839 24.85 -7.24 -1.15
N ILE A 840 24.19 -8.34 -0.75
CA ILE A 840 23.67 -9.35 -1.69
C ILE A 840 22.38 -8.83 -2.33
N GLU A 841 22.41 -8.68 -3.65
CA GLU A 841 21.24 -8.40 -4.46
C GLU A 841 20.58 -9.71 -4.90
N VAL A 842 19.26 -9.84 -4.71
CA VAL A 842 18.49 -11.02 -5.10
C VAL A 842 17.21 -10.60 -5.82
N LYS A 843 17.00 -11.13 -7.03
CA LYS A 843 15.82 -10.86 -7.86
C LYS A 843 15.10 -12.16 -8.18
N GLY A 844 13.81 -12.21 -7.86
CA GLY A 844 12.88 -13.31 -8.22
C GLY A 844 13.14 -14.69 -7.61
N LEU A 845 14.20 -14.85 -6.81
CA LEU A 845 14.44 -16.06 -6.02
C LEU A 845 13.64 -16.04 -4.71
N GLU A 846 13.37 -17.23 -4.17
CA GLU A 846 12.48 -17.45 -3.03
C GLU A 846 12.97 -16.77 -1.74
N ALA A 847 14.28 -16.51 -1.60
CA ALA A 847 14.85 -15.73 -0.50
C ALA A 847 14.16 -14.38 -0.27
N ASN A 848 13.78 -13.68 -1.35
CA ASN A 848 13.14 -12.35 -1.30
C ASN A 848 11.66 -12.37 -1.74
N ARG A 849 11.06 -13.55 -1.89
CA ARG A 849 9.65 -13.66 -2.29
C ARG A 849 8.73 -13.69 -1.07
N ARG A 850 7.77 -12.76 -1.05
CA ARG A 850 6.73 -12.65 0.01
C ARG A 850 5.81 -13.86 0.17
N ASP A 851 5.64 -14.64 -0.91
CA ASP A 851 4.82 -15.85 -0.92
C ASP A 851 5.63 -17.11 -0.63
N ALA A 852 6.95 -16.96 -0.49
CA ALA A 852 7.81 -18.04 -0.04
C ALA A 852 7.56 -18.29 1.45
N VAL A 853 7.63 -19.56 1.82
CA VAL A 853 7.56 -20.00 3.20
C VAL A 853 8.84 -19.51 3.91
N PRO A 854 8.77 -18.98 5.14
CA PRO A 854 9.94 -18.45 5.84
C PRO A 854 11.12 -19.45 5.87
N LEU A 855 10.81 -20.74 6.02
CA LEU A 855 11.79 -21.82 5.92
C LEU A 855 12.66 -21.75 4.66
N ILE A 856 12.05 -21.70 3.47
CA ILE A 856 12.83 -21.70 2.22
C ILE A 856 13.49 -20.34 1.97
N ALA A 857 12.89 -19.25 2.45
CA ALA A 857 13.52 -17.94 2.37
C ALA A 857 14.84 -17.90 3.16
N ASP A 858 14.82 -18.39 4.40
CA ASP A 858 15.99 -18.46 5.27
C ASP A 858 17.07 -19.41 4.73
N LEU A 859 16.68 -20.64 4.35
CA LEU A 859 17.61 -21.64 3.82
C LEU A 859 18.28 -21.17 2.52
N MET A 860 17.51 -20.57 1.60
CA MET A 860 18.06 -20.02 0.37
C MET A 860 18.93 -18.80 0.65
N GLY A 861 18.55 -17.95 1.60
CA GLY A 861 19.37 -16.83 2.07
C GLY A 861 20.72 -17.29 2.62
N GLU A 862 20.74 -18.35 3.44
CA GLU A 862 21.97 -18.95 3.97
C GLU A 862 22.87 -19.50 2.84
N VAL A 863 22.30 -20.23 1.88
CA VAL A 863 23.03 -20.72 0.71
C VAL A 863 23.60 -19.57 -0.12
N LEU A 864 22.82 -18.52 -0.39
CA LEU A 864 23.29 -17.34 -1.13
C LEU A 864 24.38 -16.60 -0.37
N ASN A 865 24.29 -16.52 0.97
CA ASN A 865 25.32 -15.91 1.80
C ASN A 865 26.65 -16.66 1.70
N ILE A 866 26.61 -18.00 1.76
CA ILE A 866 27.80 -18.84 1.57
C ILE A 866 28.37 -18.64 0.16
N LEU A 867 27.53 -18.70 -0.88
CA LEU A 867 27.98 -18.54 -2.26
C LEU A 867 28.62 -17.17 -2.52
N LEU A 868 28.02 -16.09 -2.01
CA LEU A 868 28.40 -14.74 -2.41
C LEU A 868 29.37 -14.05 -1.44
N GLN A 869 29.51 -14.55 -0.21
CA GLN A 869 30.31 -13.91 0.84
C GLN A 869 31.26 -14.87 1.59
N SER A 870 31.42 -16.13 1.17
CA SER A 870 32.38 -17.02 1.84
C SER A 870 33.80 -16.46 1.77
N LYS A 871 34.53 -16.58 2.90
CA LYS A 871 35.95 -16.21 2.99
C LYS A 871 36.87 -17.22 2.30
N LYS A 872 36.35 -18.37 1.89
CA LYS A 872 37.11 -19.42 1.21
C LYS A 872 37.32 -19.03 -0.25
N ARG A 873 38.54 -19.22 -0.77
CA ARG A 873 38.92 -18.78 -2.12
C ARG A 873 38.64 -19.81 -3.22
N GLY A 874 38.50 -21.10 -2.88
CA GLY A 874 38.28 -22.18 -3.85
C GLY A 874 36.80 -22.47 -4.11
N ARG A 875 36.41 -22.58 -5.39
CA ARG A 875 35.04 -22.98 -5.80
C ARG A 875 34.58 -24.26 -5.10
N ASN A 876 35.44 -25.27 -5.02
CA ASN A 876 35.11 -26.54 -4.37
C ASN A 876 34.87 -26.40 -2.86
N ASP A 877 35.65 -25.54 -2.18
CA ASP A 877 35.50 -25.35 -0.73
C ASP A 877 34.18 -24.65 -0.37
N VAL A 878 33.76 -23.70 -1.22
CA VAL A 878 32.45 -23.03 -1.10
C VAL A 878 31.32 -24.03 -1.36
N ILE A 879 31.45 -24.87 -2.39
CA ILE A 879 30.47 -25.91 -2.69
C ILE A 879 30.32 -26.91 -1.53
N GLU A 880 31.42 -27.33 -0.90
CA GLU A 880 31.35 -28.23 0.26
C GLU A 880 30.69 -27.56 1.47
N GLU A 881 30.94 -26.26 1.70
CA GLU A 881 30.25 -25.49 2.75
C GLU A 881 28.74 -25.40 2.50
N VAL A 882 28.33 -25.19 1.24
CA VAL A 882 26.92 -25.24 0.83
C VAL A 882 26.34 -26.64 1.09
N LYS A 883 27.05 -27.71 0.72
CA LYS A 883 26.60 -29.09 0.99
C LYS A 883 26.43 -29.36 2.48
N GLU A 884 27.35 -28.89 3.32
CA GLU A 884 27.27 -29.05 4.78
C GLU A 884 26.08 -28.31 5.36
N SER A 885 25.88 -27.03 5.00
CA SER A 885 24.73 -26.23 5.42
C SER A 885 23.41 -26.87 4.99
N VAL A 886 23.30 -27.30 3.72
CA VAL A 886 22.09 -27.95 3.20
C VAL A 886 21.82 -29.29 3.91
N ARG A 887 22.84 -30.15 4.08
CA ARG A 887 22.69 -31.43 4.82
C ARG A 887 22.26 -31.19 6.26
N SER A 888 22.86 -30.21 6.94
CA SER A 888 22.52 -29.83 8.31
C SER A 888 21.06 -29.39 8.40
N ASN A 889 20.65 -28.44 7.55
CA ASN A 889 19.29 -27.93 7.55
C ASN A 889 18.25 -28.98 7.18
N ILE A 890 18.51 -29.86 6.21
CA ILE A 890 17.60 -30.99 5.87
C ILE A 890 17.46 -31.95 7.06
N LYS A 891 18.55 -32.29 7.76
CA LYS A 891 18.49 -33.13 8.97
C LYS A 891 17.67 -32.45 10.07
N ARG A 892 17.86 -31.16 10.30
CA ARG A 892 17.10 -30.36 11.28
C ARG A 892 15.61 -30.36 10.95
N ILE A 893 15.22 -30.19 9.69
CA ILE A 893 13.81 -30.29 9.27
C ILE A 893 13.27 -31.70 9.53
N ALA A 894 13.99 -32.73 9.11
CA ALA A 894 13.59 -34.14 9.28
C ALA A 894 13.48 -34.57 10.75
N ASN A 895 14.20 -33.91 11.65
CA ASN A 895 14.14 -34.10 13.10
C ASN A 895 13.07 -33.25 13.81
N GLY A 896 12.35 -32.37 13.10
CA GLY A 896 11.39 -31.44 13.72
C GLY A 896 12.07 -30.36 14.57
N GLU A 897 13.28 -29.93 14.16
CA GLU A 897 14.09 -28.98 14.92
C GLU A 897 13.71 -27.50 14.70
N PHE A 898 12.87 -27.19 13.72
CA PHE A 898 12.35 -25.83 13.48
C PHE A 898 11.01 -25.60 14.17
N ASP A 899 10.72 -24.37 14.57
CA ASP A 899 9.41 -24.00 15.11
C ASP A 899 8.36 -23.86 13.99
N ILE A 900 7.08 -23.98 14.36
CA ILE A 900 5.95 -23.91 13.42
C ILE A 900 5.90 -22.60 12.63
N GLY A 901 6.42 -21.49 13.19
CA GLY A 901 6.47 -20.18 12.54
C GLY A 901 7.27 -20.19 11.24
N LYS A 902 8.28 -21.05 11.13
CA LYS A 902 9.05 -21.24 9.89
C LYS A 902 8.26 -21.86 8.75
N PHE A 903 7.16 -22.53 9.04
CA PHE A 903 6.35 -23.27 8.07
C PHE A 903 5.08 -22.53 7.63
N ILE A 904 4.81 -21.35 8.21
CA ILE A 904 3.60 -20.58 7.91
C ILE A 904 3.62 -20.11 6.45
N MET A 905 2.59 -20.50 5.71
CA MET A 905 2.29 -20.00 4.37
C MET A 905 1.21 -18.93 4.47
N THR A 906 1.20 -17.98 3.54
CA THR A 906 0.13 -16.97 3.45
C THR A 906 -0.43 -16.87 2.04
N LYS A 907 -1.77 -16.81 1.92
CA LYS A 907 -2.44 -16.61 0.63
C LYS A 907 -3.64 -15.68 0.78
N GLY A 908 -3.79 -14.74 -0.14
CA GLY A 908 -4.91 -13.79 -0.15
C GLY A 908 -6.23 -14.47 -0.55
N LEU A 909 -7.32 -14.12 0.14
CA LEU A 909 -8.70 -14.31 -0.29
C LEU A 909 -9.00 -13.31 -1.42
N TRP A 910 -9.66 -13.67 -2.54
CA TRP A 910 -9.88 -12.72 -3.64
C TRP A 910 -11.37 -12.53 -3.94
N LEU A 911 -11.76 -11.32 -4.37
CA LEU A 911 -13.17 -11.02 -4.63
C LEU A 911 -13.71 -11.86 -5.80
N GLY A 912 -14.88 -12.47 -5.59
CA GLY A 912 -15.43 -13.47 -6.50
C GLY A 912 -14.74 -14.82 -6.40
N THR A 913 -14.22 -15.15 -5.20
CA THR A 913 -13.79 -16.50 -4.85
C THR A 913 -14.61 -17.09 -3.70
N GLU A 914 -15.89 -17.38 -3.94
CA GLU A 914 -16.61 -18.37 -3.12
C GLU A 914 -15.95 -19.75 -3.31
N ALA A 915 -16.20 -20.71 -2.42
CA ALA A 915 -15.75 -22.10 -2.64
C ALA A 915 -16.18 -22.63 -4.01
N ALA A 916 -17.32 -22.14 -4.54
CA ALA A 916 -17.86 -22.46 -5.86
C ALA A 916 -17.10 -21.83 -7.04
N ASP A 917 -16.35 -20.75 -6.83
CA ASP A 917 -15.60 -20.04 -7.88
C ASP A 917 -14.21 -20.66 -8.13
N TYR A 918 -13.70 -21.45 -7.18
CA TYR A 918 -12.49 -22.23 -7.38
C TYR A 918 -12.81 -23.55 -8.09
N LYS A 919 -12.14 -23.81 -9.23
CA LYS A 919 -12.21 -25.11 -9.92
C LYS A 919 -11.79 -26.28 -9.01
N THR A 920 -10.94 -26.02 -8.02
CA THR A 920 -10.44 -27.00 -7.04
C THR A 920 -10.29 -26.36 -5.66
N THR A 921 -10.72 -27.06 -4.61
CA THR A 921 -10.60 -26.61 -3.22
C THR A 921 -9.16 -26.26 -2.87
N GLN A 922 -8.94 -25.03 -2.42
CA GLN A 922 -7.62 -24.51 -2.08
C GLN A 922 -7.35 -24.60 -0.56
N PRO A 923 -6.08 -24.78 -0.12
CA PRO A 923 -5.70 -24.84 1.30
C PRO A 923 -6.24 -23.72 2.18
N HIS A 924 -5.96 -22.46 1.84
CA HIS A 924 -6.44 -21.29 2.57
C HIS A 924 -7.97 -21.18 2.68
N ILE A 925 -8.72 -21.70 1.70
CA ILE A 925 -10.20 -21.71 1.75
C ILE A 925 -10.70 -22.77 2.74
N ALA A 926 -10.09 -23.96 2.73
CA ALA A 926 -10.41 -24.99 3.73
C ALA A 926 -10.10 -24.52 5.17
N VAL A 927 -9.01 -23.76 5.35
CA VAL A 927 -8.67 -23.14 6.64
C VAL A 927 -9.73 -22.11 7.06
N ILE A 928 -10.19 -21.25 6.15
CA ILE A 928 -11.32 -20.34 6.42
C ILE A 928 -12.55 -21.12 6.90
N ASP A 929 -12.92 -22.20 6.21
CA ASP A 929 -14.08 -23.01 6.58
C ASP A 929 -13.92 -23.67 7.96
N LYS A 930 -12.71 -24.15 8.29
CA LYS A 930 -12.38 -24.67 9.63
C LYS A 930 -12.49 -23.58 10.69
N ILE A 931 -11.96 -22.37 10.44
CA ILE A 931 -12.06 -21.23 11.36
C ILE A 931 -13.52 -20.84 11.57
N ARG A 932 -14.34 -20.74 10.52
CA ARG A 932 -15.77 -20.42 10.63
C ARG A 932 -16.54 -21.46 11.43
N LYS A 933 -16.22 -22.75 11.28
CA LYS A 933 -16.83 -23.81 12.09
C LYS A 933 -16.51 -23.68 13.58
N ARG A 934 -15.28 -23.26 13.91
CA ARG A 934 -14.81 -23.09 15.30
C ARG A 934 -15.26 -21.75 15.89
N ASN A 935 -15.35 -20.72 15.05
CA ASN A 935 -15.72 -19.36 15.40
C ASN A 935 -16.61 -18.76 14.30
N PRO A 936 -17.94 -18.97 14.37
CA PRO A 936 -18.89 -18.46 13.40
C PRO A 936 -18.88 -16.93 13.26
N SER A 937 -18.47 -16.20 14.31
CA SER A 937 -18.40 -14.74 14.32
C SER A 937 -17.22 -14.15 13.53
N ARG A 938 -16.22 -14.98 13.14
CA ARG A 938 -15.05 -14.51 12.39
C ARG A 938 -15.43 -14.19 10.93
N THR A 939 -15.57 -12.91 10.65
CA THR A 939 -15.75 -12.37 9.29
C THR A 939 -14.40 -12.20 8.59
N PHE A 940 -14.33 -12.49 7.29
CA PHE A 940 -13.10 -12.34 6.48
C PHE A 940 -13.34 -11.29 5.40
N LYS A 941 -12.32 -10.47 5.11
CA LYS A 941 -12.39 -9.46 4.06
C LYS A 941 -11.77 -9.96 2.77
N ASP A 942 -12.31 -9.52 1.64
CA ASP A 942 -11.67 -9.80 0.37
C ASP A 942 -10.28 -9.13 0.31
N GLY A 943 -9.30 -9.84 -0.22
CA GLY A 943 -7.87 -9.50 -0.21
C GLY A 943 -7.15 -9.79 1.11
N GLU A 944 -7.85 -10.23 2.17
CA GLU A 944 -7.22 -10.61 3.44
C GLU A 944 -6.27 -11.81 3.24
N ARG A 945 -5.07 -11.71 3.84
CA ARG A 945 -4.07 -12.77 3.76
C ARG A 945 -4.29 -13.79 4.86
N ILE A 946 -4.58 -15.03 4.46
CA ILE A 946 -4.88 -16.13 5.35
C ILE A 946 -3.59 -16.92 5.63
N PRO A 947 -3.11 -16.96 6.88
CA PRO A 947 -2.01 -17.82 7.26
C PRO A 947 -2.48 -19.27 7.41
N TYR A 948 -1.64 -20.22 7.01
CA TYR A 948 -1.90 -21.65 7.22
C TYR A 948 -0.59 -22.47 7.24
N VAL A 949 -0.66 -23.66 7.83
CA VAL A 949 0.42 -24.67 7.84
C VAL A 949 -0.12 -26.01 7.39
N PHE A 950 0.74 -26.89 6.87
CA PHE A 950 0.38 -28.27 6.60
C PHE A 950 0.71 -29.17 7.78
N ILE A 951 -0.30 -29.85 8.31
CA ILE A 951 -0.17 -30.82 9.40
C ILE A 951 -0.07 -32.24 8.86
N ALA A 952 0.59 -33.11 9.62
CA ALA A 952 0.73 -34.53 9.30
C ALA A 952 -0.65 -35.20 9.17
N ALA A 953 -0.85 -35.91 8.06
CA ALA A 953 -2.08 -36.61 7.74
C ALA A 953 -1.78 -37.94 7.02
N PRO A 954 -2.76 -38.84 6.82
CA PRO A 954 -2.56 -40.06 6.05
C PRO A 954 -1.98 -39.75 4.65
N ALA A 955 -1.18 -40.69 4.10
CA ALA A 955 -0.43 -40.47 2.85
C ALA A 955 -1.28 -39.98 1.66
N ASN A 956 -2.55 -40.38 1.59
CA ASN A 956 -3.47 -40.02 0.51
C ASN A 956 -4.26 -38.72 0.76
N ALA A 957 -4.05 -38.04 1.89
CA ALA A 957 -4.75 -36.80 2.21
C ALA A 957 -4.34 -35.69 1.24
N LYS A 958 -5.34 -34.96 0.72
CA LYS A 958 -5.10 -33.85 -0.21
C LYS A 958 -4.57 -32.63 0.54
N GLY A 959 -3.81 -31.78 -0.13
CA GLY A 959 -3.19 -30.60 0.50
C GLY A 959 -4.20 -29.72 1.27
N PHE A 960 -5.41 -29.50 0.75
CA PHE A 960 -6.41 -28.69 1.46
C PHE A 960 -6.93 -29.34 2.75
N GLU A 961 -6.88 -30.67 2.87
CA GLU A 961 -7.28 -31.41 4.07
C GLU A 961 -6.20 -31.28 5.16
N LYS A 962 -4.93 -31.28 4.72
CA LYS A 962 -3.74 -31.08 5.56
C LYS A 962 -3.58 -29.64 6.05
N ALA A 963 -4.27 -28.67 5.46
CA ALA A 963 -4.07 -27.25 5.81
C ALA A 963 -4.79 -26.88 7.11
N GLU A 964 -4.10 -26.20 8.03
CA GLU A 964 -4.65 -25.81 9.33
C GLU A 964 -4.22 -24.39 9.73
N ASP A 965 -5.03 -23.76 10.57
CA ASP A 965 -4.70 -22.49 11.22
C ASP A 965 -3.48 -22.65 12.16
N PRO A 966 -2.42 -21.82 12.06
CA PRO A 966 -1.20 -22.00 12.86
C PRO A 966 -1.43 -21.88 14.38
N GLU A 967 -2.35 -21.00 14.80
CA GLU A 967 -2.68 -20.83 16.22
C GLU A 967 -3.39 -22.08 16.76
N TRP A 968 -4.37 -22.59 16.02
CA TRP A 968 -5.03 -23.86 16.36
C TRP A 968 -4.07 -25.06 16.35
N ALA A 969 -3.21 -25.17 15.35
CA ALA A 969 -2.25 -26.27 15.24
C ALA A 969 -1.30 -26.30 16.44
N MET A 970 -0.86 -25.12 16.92
CA MET A 970 -0.06 -25.01 18.13
C MET A 970 -0.87 -25.39 19.38
N LYS A 971 -2.08 -24.85 19.54
CA LYS A 971 -2.94 -25.09 20.72
C LYS A 971 -3.26 -26.57 20.91
N GLU A 972 -3.53 -27.28 19.83
CA GLU A 972 -3.90 -28.70 19.84
C GLU A 972 -2.68 -29.65 19.75
N GLY A 973 -1.45 -29.12 19.66
CA GLY A 973 -0.24 -29.92 19.55
C GLY A 973 -0.16 -30.75 18.25
N LEU A 974 -0.64 -30.20 17.13
CA LEU A 974 -0.63 -30.87 15.83
C LEU A 974 0.77 -30.85 15.21
N ASN A 975 1.24 -32.01 14.77
CA ASN A 975 2.55 -32.13 14.11
C ASN A 975 2.51 -31.55 12.69
N VAL A 976 3.53 -30.79 12.33
CA VAL A 976 3.76 -30.28 10.96
C VAL A 976 4.13 -31.45 10.02
N ASP A 977 3.68 -31.39 8.78
CA ASP A 977 4.03 -32.35 7.73
C ASP A 977 5.43 -32.04 7.14
N TYR A 978 6.49 -32.37 7.88
CA TYR A 978 7.87 -32.08 7.48
C TYR A 978 8.26 -32.70 6.13
N GLU A 979 7.71 -33.88 5.81
CA GLU A 979 7.95 -34.55 4.53
C GLU A 979 7.38 -33.74 3.36
N TYR A 980 6.14 -33.25 3.51
CA TYR A 980 5.54 -32.36 2.53
C TYR A 980 6.39 -31.11 2.26
N TYR A 981 6.87 -30.43 3.31
CA TYR A 981 7.68 -29.23 3.15
C TYR A 981 9.05 -29.53 2.51
N LEU A 982 9.72 -30.62 2.91
CA LEU A 982 10.98 -31.04 2.29
C LEU A 982 10.81 -31.27 0.79
N GLU A 983 9.79 -32.01 0.39
CA GLU A 983 9.56 -32.38 -1.00
C GLU A 983 9.04 -31.23 -1.86
N HIS A 984 8.00 -30.52 -1.39
CA HIS A 984 7.24 -29.58 -2.21
C HIS A 984 7.69 -28.12 -2.05
N THR A 985 8.30 -27.78 -0.90
CA THR A 985 8.70 -26.40 -0.58
C THR A 985 10.21 -26.21 -0.69
N VAL A 986 11.01 -27.15 -0.21
CA VAL A 986 12.47 -26.98 -0.09
C VAL A 986 13.23 -27.55 -1.29
N ARG A 987 12.94 -28.79 -1.70
CA ARG A 987 13.71 -29.48 -2.74
C ARG A 987 13.72 -28.73 -4.06
N ASN A 988 12.56 -28.45 -4.65
CA ASN A 988 12.50 -27.85 -5.99
C ASN A 988 13.20 -26.48 -6.07
N PRO A 989 12.99 -25.52 -5.14
CA PRO A 989 13.69 -24.24 -5.21
C PRO A 989 15.20 -24.34 -5.02
N LEU A 990 15.68 -25.16 -4.07
CA LEU A 990 17.11 -25.33 -3.83
C LEU A 990 17.80 -26.11 -4.94
N SER A 991 17.19 -27.18 -5.47
CA SER A 991 17.76 -27.95 -6.58
C SER A 991 18.09 -27.07 -7.78
N ARG A 992 17.29 -26.04 -8.09
CA ARG A 992 17.59 -25.10 -9.19
C ARG A 992 18.89 -24.32 -9.03
N ILE A 993 19.33 -24.10 -7.78
CA ILE A 993 20.62 -23.45 -7.48
C ILE A 993 21.71 -24.52 -7.39
N LEU A 994 21.45 -25.61 -6.68
CA LEU A 994 22.43 -26.67 -6.43
C LEU A 994 22.84 -27.39 -7.73
N GLU A 995 21.93 -27.60 -8.68
CA GLU A 995 22.23 -28.19 -9.99
C GLU A 995 23.15 -27.29 -10.86
N LEU A 996 23.34 -26.01 -10.50
CA LEU A 996 24.34 -25.14 -11.14
C LEU A 996 25.75 -25.32 -10.55
N LEU A 997 25.84 -26.02 -9.41
CA LEU A 997 27.05 -26.19 -8.63
C LEU A 997 27.59 -27.62 -8.67
N MET A 998 26.72 -28.61 -8.74
CA MET A 998 27.05 -30.04 -8.66
C MET A 998 26.11 -30.89 -9.52
N GLU A 999 26.47 -32.16 -9.76
CA GLU A 999 25.63 -33.07 -10.53
C GLU A 999 24.31 -33.39 -9.83
N ARG A 1000 23.25 -33.64 -10.62
CA ARG A 1000 21.91 -33.98 -10.08
C ARG A 1000 21.93 -35.13 -9.09
N LYS A 1001 22.79 -36.13 -9.30
CA LYS A 1001 22.92 -37.28 -8.39
C LYS A 1001 23.38 -36.85 -6.99
N GLU A 1002 24.35 -35.94 -6.90
CA GLU A 1002 24.81 -35.40 -5.63
C GLU A 1002 23.72 -34.57 -4.95
N VAL A 1003 22.98 -33.76 -5.73
CA VAL A 1003 21.82 -33.01 -5.21
C VAL A 1003 20.79 -33.97 -4.61
N ASP A 1004 20.42 -35.03 -5.33
CA ASP A 1004 19.47 -36.03 -4.84
C ASP A 1004 19.93 -36.71 -3.55
N GLU A 1005 21.23 -36.95 -3.39
CA GLU A 1005 21.80 -37.50 -2.16
C GLU A 1005 21.66 -36.56 -0.96
N LEU A 1006 21.73 -35.24 -1.15
CA LEU A 1006 21.50 -34.26 -0.06
C LEU A 1006 20.09 -34.37 0.53
N PHE A 1007 19.10 -34.71 -0.30
CA PHE A 1007 17.68 -34.80 0.09
C PHE A 1007 17.25 -36.21 0.54
N LYS A 1008 18.11 -37.23 0.46
CA LYS A 1008 17.81 -38.59 0.93
C LYS A 1008 17.90 -38.68 2.46
N VAL A 1009 16.85 -38.24 3.15
CA VAL A 1009 16.74 -38.33 4.62
C VAL A 1009 15.40 -38.95 5.00
N LYS A 1010 15.41 -39.86 5.98
CA LYS A 1010 14.17 -40.38 6.58
C LYS A 1010 13.69 -39.41 7.65
N VAL A 1011 12.48 -38.88 7.49
CA VAL A 1011 11.82 -38.09 8.53
C VAL A 1011 11.56 -38.99 9.75
N LYS A 1012 12.01 -38.56 10.93
CA LYS A 1012 11.74 -39.32 12.16
C LYS A 1012 10.27 -39.16 12.52
N SER A 1013 9.64 -40.24 13.00
CA SER A 1013 8.30 -40.14 13.59
C SER A 1013 8.39 -39.26 14.84
N VAL A 1014 7.98 -37.99 14.73
CA VAL A 1014 7.91 -37.10 15.88
C VAL A 1014 6.82 -37.65 16.81
N PRO A 1015 7.14 -38.00 18.07
CA PRO A 1015 6.14 -38.45 19.02
C PRO A 1015 4.99 -37.43 19.09
N LYS A 1016 3.74 -37.90 19.14
CA LYS A 1016 2.61 -37.00 19.40
C LYS A 1016 2.87 -36.33 20.75
N VAL A 1017 3.10 -35.02 20.75
CA VAL A 1017 3.04 -34.22 21.98
C VAL A 1017 1.62 -34.41 22.52
N GLY A 1018 1.50 -34.82 23.78
CA GLY A 1018 0.28 -35.40 24.32
C GLY A 1018 -0.93 -34.48 24.23
N GLY A 1019 -1.71 -34.61 23.16
CA GLY A 1019 -3.01 -33.96 23.06
C GLY A 1019 -3.92 -34.43 24.19
N THR A 1020 -4.59 -33.49 24.84
CA THR A 1020 -5.60 -33.71 25.90
C THR A 1020 -6.95 -34.22 25.36
N GLY A 1021 -7.04 -34.47 24.04
CA GLY A 1021 -8.26 -34.95 23.40
C GLY A 1021 -8.70 -36.34 23.88
N MET A 1022 -10.02 -36.54 23.94
CA MET A 1022 -10.70 -37.76 24.39
C MET A 1022 -10.19 -39.06 23.74
N MET A 1023 -9.67 -38.97 22.51
CA MET A 1023 -9.13 -40.11 21.75
C MET A 1023 -7.70 -40.52 22.16
N SER A 1024 -6.92 -39.58 22.71
CA SER A 1024 -5.61 -39.83 23.33
C SER A 1024 -5.76 -40.53 24.68
N ALA A 1025 -6.77 -40.14 25.46
CA ALA A 1025 -7.15 -40.82 26.70
C ALA A 1025 -7.60 -42.28 26.45
N PHE A 1026 -8.37 -42.52 25.37
CA PHE A 1026 -8.86 -43.85 24.99
C PHE A 1026 -7.76 -44.81 24.48
N LEU A 1027 -6.74 -44.27 23.79
CA LEU A 1027 -5.58 -45.06 23.35
C LEU A 1027 -4.61 -45.35 24.51
N LYS A 1028 -4.49 -44.43 25.48
CA LYS A 1028 -3.70 -44.65 26.70
C LYS A 1028 -4.30 -45.73 27.62
N SER A 1029 -5.63 -45.92 27.61
CA SER A 1029 -6.28 -46.95 28.43
C SER A 1029 -6.10 -48.39 27.92
N GLY A 1030 -5.59 -48.60 26.70
CA GLY A 1030 -5.52 -49.94 26.06
C GLY A 1030 -4.12 -50.55 25.90
N ALA A 1031 -3.03 -49.79 26.04
CA ALA A 1031 -1.67 -50.27 25.80
C ALA A 1031 -0.91 -50.50 27.11
N LYS A 1032 -0.78 -51.75 27.56
CA LYS A 1032 0.23 -52.14 28.56
C LYS A 1032 1.62 -51.91 27.97
N THR A 1033 2.15 -50.69 28.11
CA THR A 1033 3.51 -50.37 27.66
C THR A 1033 4.47 -51.04 28.64
N LEU A 1034 5.18 -52.09 28.21
CA LEU A 1034 6.24 -52.71 29.01
C LEU A 1034 7.28 -51.63 29.33
N ALA A 1035 7.55 -51.39 30.62
CA ALA A 1035 8.58 -50.45 31.03
C ALA A 1035 9.94 -50.89 30.46
N ARG A 1036 10.66 -49.98 29.81
CA ARG A 1036 11.99 -50.23 29.22
C ARG A 1036 13.05 -49.44 29.97
N CYS A 1037 14.23 -50.04 30.12
CA CYS A 1037 15.40 -49.38 30.69
C CYS A 1037 15.85 -48.23 29.77
N VAL A 1038 16.00 -47.03 30.33
CA VAL A 1038 16.43 -45.84 29.58
C VAL A 1038 17.87 -45.92 29.06
N VAL A 1039 18.69 -46.85 29.55
CA VAL A 1039 20.09 -47.04 29.15
C VAL A 1039 20.23 -48.08 28.03
N CYS A 1040 19.70 -49.30 28.23
CA CYS A 1040 19.88 -50.41 27.29
C CYS A 1040 18.62 -50.80 26.49
N GLY A 1041 17.45 -50.23 26.80
CA GLY A 1041 16.19 -50.56 26.13
C GLY A 1041 15.58 -51.92 26.50
N GLU A 1042 16.25 -52.73 27.33
CA GLU A 1042 15.72 -53.99 27.86
C GLU A 1042 14.51 -53.78 28.77
N GLN A 1043 13.74 -54.84 29.00
CA GLN A 1043 12.56 -54.78 29.86
C GLN A 1043 12.94 -54.46 31.31
N ALA A 1044 12.39 -53.37 31.84
CA ALA A 1044 12.49 -53.00 33.23
C ALA A 1044 11.36 -53.65 34.05
N LYS A 1045 11.56 -53.76 35.37
CA LYS A 1045 10.48 -54.18 36.28
C LYS A 1045 9.31 -53.20 36.19
N SER A 1046 8.08 -53.70 36.37
CA SER A 1046 6.87 -52.86 36.36
C SER A 1046 7.05 -51.65 37.28
N GLY A 1047 6.83 -50.44 36.75
CA GLY A 1047 7.00 -49.18 37.47
C GLY A 1047 8.44 -48.63 37.57
N LYS A 1048 9.48 -49.37 37.15
CA LYS A 1048 10.88 -48.91 37.11
C LYS A 1048 11.27 -48.43 35.70
N LYS A 1049 12.12 -47.40 35.61
CA LYS A 1049 12.71 -46.90 34.33
C LYS A 1049 14.10 -47.48 34.02
N LEU A 1050 14.62 -48.38 34.85
CA LEU A 1050 15.94 -49.02 34.73
C LEU A 1050 15.82 -50.53 34.95
N CYS A 1051 16.68 -51.31 34.26
CA CYS A 1051 16.82 -52.73 34.53
C CYS A 1051 17.79 -52.98 35.71
N CYS A 1052 17.84 -54.22 36.21
CA CYS A 1052 18.69 -54.58 37.35
C CYS A 1052 20.18 -54.24 37.13
N ALA A 1053 20.70 -54.41 35.91
CA ALA A 1053 22.09 -54.11 35.57
C ALA A 1053 22.42 -52.61 35.61
N HIS A 1054 21.43 -51.73 35.42
CA HIS A 1054 21.62 -50.29 35.35
C HIS A 1054 21.12 -49.54 36.59
N GLN A 1055 20.64 -50.25 37.62
CA GLN A 1055 20.08 -49.62 38.82
C GLN A 1055 21.11 -48.75 39.56
N GLY A 1056 22.40 -49.15 39.53
CA GLY A 1056 23.51 -48.38 40.11
C GLY A 1056 23.80 -47.04 39.40
N GLN A 1057 23.23 -46.80 38.22
CA GLN A 1057 23.37 -45.54 37.47
C GLN A 1057 22.23 -44.55 37.75
N SER A 1058 21.24 -44.94 38.58
CA SER A 1058 20.02 -44.16 38.85
C SER A 1058 20.29 -42.72 39.29
N VAL A 1059 21.22 -42.51 40.24
CA VAL A 1059 21.59 -41.18 40.74
C VAL A 1059 22.21 -40.32 39.63
N LYS A 1060 23.22 -40.85 38.93
CA LYS A 1060 23.92 -40.13 37.85
C LYS A 1060 22.98 -39.75 36.69
N ILE A 1061 22.08 -40.65 36.31
CA ILE A 1061 21.07 -40.38 35.28
C ILE A 1061 20.05 -39.34 35.79
N GLY A 1062 19.65 -39.44 37.05
CA GLY A 1062 18.79 -38.45 37.70
C GLY A 1062 19.42 -37.05 37.74
N GLU A 1063 20.71 -36.95 38.08
CA GLU A 1063 21.47 -35.70 38.07
C GLU A 1063 21.54 -35.11 36.66
N GLY A 1064 21.91 -35.91 35.65
CA GLY A 1064 21.93 -35.46 34.26
C GLY A 1064 20.57 -34.97 33.75
N LYS A 1065 19.47 -35.61 34.18
CA LYS A 1065 18.11 -35.12 33.89
C LYS A 1065 17.80 -33.80 34.59
N ARG A 1066 18.20 -33.64 35.85
CA ARG A 1066 18.03 -32.38 36.59
C ARG A 1066 18.82 -31.24 35.96
N GLU A 1067 20.05 -31.51 35.52
CA GLU A 1067 20.88 -30.54 34.77
C GLU A 1067 20.23 -30.15 33.43
N ALA A 1068 19.69 -31.14 32.69
CA ALA A 1068 18.97 -30.87 31.44
C ALA A 1068 17.72 -29.98 31.67
N VAL A 1069 16.93 -30.26 32.71
CA VAL A 1069 15.78 -29.42 33.10
C VAL A 1069 16.24 -28.00 33.44
N LYS A 1070 17.32 -27.85 34.22
CA LYS A 1070 17.88 -26.54 34.58
C LYS A 1070 18.37 -25.76 33.36
N ALA A 1071 19.04 -26.41 32.41
CA ALA A 1071 19.49 -25.79 31.17
C ALA A 1071 18.32 -25.32 30.30
N LEU A 1072 17.25 -26.14 30.20
CA LEU A 1072 16.03 -25.77 29.50
C LEU A 1072 15.28 -24.62 30.20
N GLU A 1073 15.29 -24.58 31.53
CA GLU A 1073 14.69 -23.50 32.33
C GLU A 1073 15.36 -22.16 32.04
N VAL A 1074 16.69 -22.11 32.05
CA VAL A 1074 17.47 -20.89 31.72
C VAL A 1074 17.17 -20.43 30.29
N SER A 1075 17.15 -21.36 29.34
CA SER A 1075 16.83 -21.07 27.93
C SER A 1075 15.41 -20.53 27.76
N LYS A 1076 14.45 -21.14 28.46
CA LYS A 1076 13.04 -20.71 28.50
C LYS A 1076 12.93 -19.30 29.11
N GLU A 1077 13.48 -19.05 30.30
CA GLU A 1077 13.39 -17.72 30.95
C GLU A 1077 14.02 -16.62 30.11
N ARG A 1078 15.16 -16.86 29.43
CA ARG A 1078 15.76 -15.89 28.50
C ARG A 1078 14.76 -15.40 27.43
N LEU A 1079 13.96 -16.29 26.87
CA LEU A 1079 12.94 -15.92 25.86
C LEU A 1079 11.76 -15.17 26.49
N PHE A 1080 11.37 -15.51 27.73
CA PHE A 1080 10.36 -14.76 28.47
C PHE A 1080 10.85 -13.37 28.87
N ASP A 1081 12.10 -13.22 29.28
CA ASP A 1081 12.73 -11.93 29.60
C ASP A 1081 12.77 -11.01 28.38
N MET A 1082 13.10 -11.54 27.19
CA MET A 1082 12.97 -10.78 25.94
C MET A 1082 11.55 -10.28 25.71
N CYS A 1083 10.52 -11.08 26.05
CA CYS A 1083 9.13 -10.65 25.98
C CYS A 1083 8.76 -9.63 27.07
N ARG A 1084 9.30 -9.75 28.29
CA ARG A 1084 9.12 -8.79 29.41
C ARG A 1084 9.70 -7.42 29.06
N VAL A 1085 10.88 -7.38 28.45
CA VAL A 1085 11.47 -6.16 27.90
C VAL A 1085 10.60 -5.61 26.77
N CYS A 1086 10.17 -6.46 25.83
CA CYS A 1086 9.32 -6.05 24.71
C CYS A 1086 7.98 -5.44 25.17
N GLN A 1087 7.33 -5.97 26.22
CA GLN A 1087 6.08 -5.41 26.76
C GLN A 1087 6.30 -4.11 27.56
N GLY A 1088 7.54 -3.82 27.97
CA GLY A 1088 7.88 -2.63 28.75
C GLY A 1088 7.55 -2.75 30.24
N ASP A 1089 7.42 -3.96 30.75
CA ASP A 1089 7.08 -4.24 32.16
C ASP A 1089 7.69 -5.57 32.58
N GLY A 1090 8.60 -5.56 33.55
CA GLY A 1090 9.32 -6.76 34.00
C GLY A 1090 8.49 -7.67 34.92
N LEU A 1091 7.45 -7.14 35.56
CA LEU A 1091 6.70 -7.83 36.61
C LEU A 1091 5.45 -8.52 36.06
N GLU A 1092 4.94 -8.03 34.93
CA GLU A 1092 3.69 -8.49 34.34
C GLU A 1092 3.82 -9.81 33.57
N GLU A 1093 2.75 -10.61 33.63
CA GLU A 1093 2.67 -11.88 32.91
C GLU A 1093 2.66 -11.68 31.38
N VAL A 1094 3.45 -12.49 30.68
CA VAL A 1094 3.58 -12.45 29.22
C VAL A 1094 2.41 -13.17 28.54
N MET A 1095 1.40 -12.41 28.10
CA MET A 1095 0.18 -12.93 27.44
C MET A 1095 0.15 -12.75 25.91
N CYS A 1096 1.25 -12.31 25.31
CA CYS A 1096 1.31 -11.97 23.88
C CYS A 1096 1.14 -13.19 22.96
N THR A 1097 0.29 -13.06 21.93
CA THR A 1097 -0.01 -14.04 20.87
C THR A 1097 0.34 -13.56 19.46
N ASN A 1098 1.35 -12.68 19.34
CA ASN A 1098 1.77 -12.14 18.05
C ASN A 1098 2.37 -13.23 17.14
N LEU A 1099 1.61 -13.69 16.14
CA LEU A 1099 2.01 -14.68 15.15
C LEU A 1099 3.04 -14.18 14.13
N ASP A 1100 3.25 -12.87 14.01
CA ASP A 1100 4.29 -12.30 13.13
C ASP A 1100 5.68 -12.32 13.82
N CYS A 1101 5.71 -12.49 15.15
CA CYS A 1101 6.92 -12.48 15.96
C CYS A 1101 7.59 -13.87 16.02
N SER A 1102 8.86 -13.95 15.61
CA SER A 1102 9.64 -15.20 15.68
C SER A 1102 9.85 -15.71 17.12
N ILE A 1103 9.96 -14.81 18.10
CA ILE A 1103 10.13 -15.15 19.51
C ILE A 1103 8.89 -15.84 20.08
N TYR A 1104 7.69 -15.54 19.58
CA TYR A 1104 6.45 -16.17 20.05
C TYR A 1104 6.53 -17.70 19.92
N PHE A 1105 6.90 -18.19 18.73
CA PHE A 1105 7.00 -19.61 18.45
C PHE A 1105 8.16 -20.27 19.20
N GLN A 1106 9.30 -19.59 19.30
CA GLN A 1106 10.46 -20.09 20.05
C GLN A 1106 10.13 -20.24 21.55
N ARG A 1107 9.47 -19.23 22.13
CA ARG A 1107 9.06 -19.22 23.54
C ARG A 1107 8.10 -20.36 23.86
N LYS A 1108 7.08 -20.56 23.03
CA LYS A 1108 6.11 -21.65 23.21
C LYS A 1108 6.78 -23.02 23.15
N ARG A 1109 7.63 -23.23 22.14
CA ARG A 1109 8.38 -24.49 22.02
C ARG A 1109 9.38 -24.73 23.16
N ALA A 1110 10.04 -23.69 23.66
CA ALA A 1110 10.94 -23.81 24.80
C ALA A 1110 10.18 -24.18 26.09
N LEU A 1111 8.98 -23.62 26.28
CA LEU A 1111 8.09 -23.98 27.38
C LEU A 1111 7.67 -25.46 27.29
N ASP A 1112 7.16 -25.89 26.14
CA ASP A 1112 6.72 -27.29 25.94
C ASP A 1112 7.87 -28.29 26.19
N LYS A 1113 9.09 -27.96 25.72
CA LYS A 1113 10.29 -28.79 25.96
C LYS A 1113 10.65 -28.85 27.45
N TYR A 1114 10.61 -27.72 28.14
CA TYR A 1114 10.89 -27.66 29.58
C TYR A 1114 9.87 -28.49 30.37
N GLU A 1115 8.56 -28.33 30.07
CA GLU A 1115 7.50 -29.09 30.75
C GLU A 1115 7.63 -30.59 30.52
N CYS A 1116 7.90 -31.00 29.27
CA CYS A 1116 8.09 -32.41 28.93
C CYS A 1116 9.31 -33.03 29.62
N GLU A 1117 10.48 -32.37 29.60
CA GLU A 1117 11.68 -32.89 30.26
C GLU A 1117 11.53 -32.91 31.78
N LYS A 1118 10.84 -31.91 32.35
CA LYS A 1118 10.52 -31.85 33.78
C LYS A 1118 9.60 -33.00 34.19
N GLU A 1119 8.54 -33.27 33.43
CA GLU A 1119 7.64 -34.40 33.69
C GLU A 1119 8.37 -35.74 33.60
N ASP A 1120 9.20 -35.94 32.57
CA ASP A 1120 9.98 -37.18 32.45
C ASP A 1120 11.01 -37.34 33.59
N ALA A 1121 11.65 -36.25 34.01
CA ALA A 1121 12.57 -36.25 35.14
C ALA A 1121 11.83 -36.56 36.46
N VAL A 1122 10.71 -35.91 36.76
CA VAL A 1122 9.89 -36.20 37.94
C VAL A 1122 9.43 -37.66 37.94
N THR A 1123 8.94 -38.15 36.79
CA THR A 1123 8.51 -39.55 36.64
C THR A 1123 9.68 -40.52 36.81
N PHE A 1124 10.89 -40.16 36.35
CA PHE A 1124 12.09 -40.96 36.55
C PHE A 1124 12.48 -41.03 38.03
N TYR A 1125 12.49 -39.91 38.74
CA TYR A 1125 12.81 -39.87 40.17
C TYR A 1125 11.80 -40.68 40.99
N GLN A 1126 10.50 -40.52 40.73
CA GLN A 1126 9.44 -41.33 41.34
C GLN A 1126 9.62 -42.82 41.04
N ALA A 1127 9.88 -43.18 39.78
CA ALA A 1127 10.11 -44.57 39.38
C ALA A 1127 11.35 -45.17 40.04
N GLN A 1128 12.36 -44.37 40.39
CA GLN A 1128 13.60 -44.85 41.00
C GLN A 1128 13.67 -44.68 42.52
N ASP A 1129 12.57 -44.28 43.17
CA ASP A 1129 12.52 -43.98 44.61
C ASP A 1129 13.55 -42.91 45.03
N LEU A 1130 13.82 -41.93 44.15
CA LEU A 1130 14.72 -40.80 44.39
C LEU A 1130 13.93 -39.53 44.73
N SER A 1131 14.52 -38.63 45.51
CA SER A 1131 13.94 -37.31 45.80
C SER A 1131 14.23 -36.32 44.67
N TRP A 1132 13.17 -35.82 43.99
CA TRP A 1132 13.27 -34.81 42.93
C TRP A 1132 13.71 -33.45 43.47
#